data_AF-H8MQG1-F1
#
_entry.id   AF-H8MQG1-F1
#
_cell.length_a   1.000
_cell.length_b   1.000
_cell.length_c   1.000
_cell.angle_alpha   90.00
_cell.angle_beta   90.00
_cell.angle_gamma   90.00
#
_symmetry.space_group_name_H-M   'P 1'
#
loop_
_entity.id
_entity.type
_entity.pdbx_description
1 polymer ?
#
loop_
_entity_poly.entity_id
_entity_poly.type
_entity_poly.pdbx_seq_one_letter_code
_entity_poly.pdbx_strand_id
1 'polypeptide(L)'
;MRITLALIVGLLLAQVARAEPDSFDLGTGRDGVLNLNVGQGIALSSHAPLGKSVAEGGLELVVSGLKIAAGDLVMIHESTGLSSSADVGNTKPVSLTGSVTLGRWELARVEKVSSSTPALLTLTAPLRYAYATGRAQVVRVPEYSDVVIQEGARLTVSPWNGKSGGILAMLVSGKVVNEGRIDADGLGYLGGVFRAAADLNGCTELELEQGKGGSARGEGVAGTASRTGLATGRGNLTNGGGGGNCAAAGGGGGGHGGVGGIGGRTATGDGARDQGGLGGAALSYSVFERFTFGGGGGAGQGSDEAGSNGAAGGGVVFIRATAFDGKGVYSASGSTAGASTGNDGAGGGGAGGAVVLRAVDILNCGGVEARGGAGGNTQLDKQPFGPGGGGAGGRILLEGKTLACAPNASAGSAGVSAYPGADSYGAGPDAGTSTGTVQEVAQPFQVPVTPVITAPVSGEASTTTRPRFEGTAGTTGPVVHIVVDGREIGATVPGSDGRFTYEPTAPLSAGVHDVVAWAESLGVASKPSTPVRFTTPAVVLADGGVVQMAVLVVPSNGDTVGPTPLFAGTAPNGTSVGVVIDDGPDNIVPLDLLGRFRYQVPDSAPLSVGTHKVTVHSHNEAGDDGPYSDVVGFEVVVAGADGGTDGGTDAGAVDPATPMVLVPEEGATVDPTFMFVGVALPGTTVRLEVDGAALATATADDEGVFRHVLTADTALAKGAHKVVAQVVTAQGEAGLRSPEVGFQVRGPTDLDVGCGCGSAPAGMISLWALVGLGALVRRRRMRS
;
A
#
# COMPACT_ATOMS: atom_id res chain seq x y z
N MET A 1 -36.10 -24.63 -46.73
CA MET A 1 -36.56 -23.40 -46.03
C MET A 1 -35.83 -23.35 -44.69
N ARG A 2 -34.58 -22.87 -44.65
CA ARG A 2 -34.22 -21.55 -44.08
C ARG A 2 -34.99 -21.19 -42.80
N ILE A 3 -34.44 -21.54 -41.63
CA ILE A 3 -34.36 -20.64 -40.46
C ILE A 3 -32.96 -20.83 -39.85
N THR A 4 -32.17 -19.76 -39.85
CA THR A 4 -30.90 -19.64 -39.12
C THR A 4 -31.17 -19.42 -37.64
N LEU A 5 -30.53 -20.19 -36.75
CA LEU A 5 -30.46 -19.87 -35.33
C LEU A 5 -29.06 -19.36 -34.98
N ALA A 6 -28.83 -18.07 -35.25
CA ALA A 6 -27.68 -17.36 -34.73
C ALA A 6 -27.97 -17.00 -33.26
N LEU A 7 -27.41 -17.76 -32.33
CA LEU A 7 -27.42 -17.41 -30.91
C LEU A 7 -26.05 -16.88 -30.48
N ILE A 8 -25.61 -15.80 -31.13
CA ILE A 8 -24.53 -14.95 -30.60
C ILE A 8 -25.15 -14.14 -29.47
N VAL A 9 -25.26 -14.74 -28.28
CA VAL A 9 -25.42 -13.96 -27.06
C VAL A 9 -24.09 -13.27 -26.83
N GLY A 10 -24.06 -11.95 -27.04
CA GLY A 10 -22.87 -11.18 -26.72
C GLY A 10 -22.57 -11.31 -25.23
N LEU A 11 -21.42 -11.92 -24.90
CA LEU A 11 -20.71 -11.48 -23.73
C LEU A 11 -20.42 -10.00 -23.98
N LEU A 12 -21.13 -9.12 -23.24
CA LEU A 12 -20.47 -7.90 -22.82
C LEU A 12 -19.26 -8.37 -22.02
N LEU A 13 -18.09 -8.29 -22.65
CA LEU A 13 -16.85 -8.15 -21.93
C LEU A 13 -17.05 -6.94 -21.02
N ALA A 14 -17.30 -7.20 -19.75
CA ALA A 14 -17.09 -6.21 -18.73
C ALA A 14 -15.62 -5.83 -18.88
N GLN A 15 -15.35 -4.65 -19.45
CA GLN A 15 -14.00 -4.13 -19.46
C GLN A 15 -13.58 -4.09 -18.01
N VAL A 16 -12.53 -4.85 -17.67
CA VAL A 16 -11.94 -4.81 -16.33
C VAL A 16 -11.65 -3.34 -16.09
N ALA A 17 -12.41 -2.71 -15.19
CA ALA A 17 -12.32 -1.28 -14.98
C ALA A 17 -10.89 -1.02 -14.51
N ARG A 18 -10.10 -0.34 -15.35
CA ARG A 18 -8.69 -0.09 -15.05
C ARG A 18 -8.57 1.21 -14.31
N ALA A 19 -7.79 1.20 -13.24
CA ALA A 19 -7.45 2.39 -12.50
C ALA A 19 -6.98 3.52 -13.43
N GLU A 20 -7.55 4.72 -13.30
CA GLU A 20 -7.21 5.84 -14.17
C GLU A 20 -5.82 6.40 -13.79
N PRO A 21 -4.85 6.39 -14.72
CA PRO A 21 -3.59 7.10 -14.51
C PRO A 21 -3.85 8.61 -14.43
N ASP A 22 -2.93 9.38 -13.83
CA ASP A 22 -2.97 10.84 -13.89
C ASP A 22 -2.73 11.34 -15.33
N SER A 23 -3.84 11.43 -16.06
CA SER A 23 -3.95 11.84 -17.46
C SER A 23 -4.73 13.15 -17.62
N PHE A 24 -4.91 13.88 -16.52
CA PHE A 24 -5.73 15.10 -16.46
C PHE A 24 -5.01 16.36 -16.99
N ASP A 25 -3.71 16.26 -17.25
CA ASP A 25 -2.90 17.33 -17.84
C ASP A 25 -3.01 18.65 -17.05
N LEU A 26 -3.46 19.72 -17.70
CA LEU A 26 -3.73 21.04 -17.10
C LEU A 26 -5.20 21.24 -16.69
N GLY A 27 -6.01 20.19 -16.71
CA GLY A 27 -7.44 20.25 -16.43
C GLY A 27 -8.26 20.87 -17.57
N THR A 28 -9.57 20.89 -17.35
CA THR A 28 -10.59 21.24 -18.37
C THR A 28 -10.92 22.73 -18.45
N GLY A 29 -10.48 23.55 -17.49
CA GLY A 29 -10.89 24.96 -17.38
C GLY A 29 -12.35 25.19 -16.96
N ARG A 30 -13.06 24.14 -16.52
CA ARG A 30 -14.50 24.16 -16.17
C ARG A 30 -14.89 25.14 -15.07
N ASP A 31 -13.97 25.50 -14.16
CA ASP A 31 -14.22 26.44 -13.07
C ASP A 31 -14.02 27.92 -13.51
N GLY A 32 -13.71 28.17 -14.78
CA GLY A 32 -13.59 29.52 -15.34
C GLY A 32 -12.34 30.27 -14.86
N VAL A 33 -12.40 31.61 -14.84
CA VAL A 33 -11.27 32.46 -14.42
C VAL A 33 -11.39 32.80 -12.93
N LEU A 34 -10.34 32.53 -12.16
CA LEU A 34 -10.20 33.02 -10.79
C LEU A 34 -9.51 34.38 -10.79
N ASN A 35 -10.19 35.44 -10.37
CA ASN A 35 -9.60 36.78 -10.19
C ASN A 35 -9.66 37.19 -8.71
N LEU A 36 -8.50 37.40 -8.07
CA LEU A 36 -8.40 38.04 -6.77
C LEU A 36 -7.86 39.47 -6.92
N ASN A 37 -8.65 40.45 -6.49
CA ASN A 37 -8.27 41.86 -6.52
C ASN A 37 -7.45 42.25 -5.28
N VAL A 38 -6.77 43.40 -5.35
CA VAL A 38 -5.97 43.97 -4.25
C VAL A 38 -6.70 43.87 -2.91
N GLY A 39 -6.02 43.30 -1.91
CA GLY A 39 -6.53 43.15 -0.54
C GLY A 39 -7.54 42.02 -0.32
N GLN A 40 -7.89 41.23 -1.34
CA GLN A 40 -8.73 40.03 -1.16
C GLN A 40 -7.91 38.83 -0.66
N GLY A 41 -8.39 38.18 0.39
CA GLY A 41 -7.90 36.88 0.86
C GLY A 41 -8.97 35.79 0.66
N ILE A 42 -8.63 34.70 -0.03
CA ILE A 42 -9.54 33.54 -0.20
C ILE A 42 -8.82 32.25 0.22
N ALA A 43 -9.51 31.42 1.00
CA ALA A 43 -9.11 30.05 1.31
C ALA A 43 -9.89 29.06 0.44
N LEU A 44 -9.19 28.18 -0.29
CA LEU A 44 -9.77 27.04 -1.00
C LEU A 44 -10.08 25.93 0.00
N SER A 45 -11.25 26.00 0.63
CA SER A 45 -11.64 25.12 1.74
C SER A 45 -12.62 24.00 1.34
N SER A 46 -12.24 23.16 0.36
CA SER A 46 -13.01 21.96 -0.01
C SER A 46 -12.16 20.70 0.10
N HIS A 47 -12.07 20.18 1.32
CA HIS A 47 -11.41 18.92 1.67
C HIS A 47 -12.20 18.19 2.75
N ALA A 48 -12.06 16.86 2.83
CA ALA A 48 -12.68 16.03 3.86
C ALA A 48 -11.80 14.80 4.16
N PRO A 49 -11.79 14.27 5.40
CA PRO A 49 -11.16 12.98 5.67
C PRO A 49 -11.91 11.86 4.93
N LEU A 50 -11.18 10.83 4.51
CA LEU A 50 -11.76 9.64 3.89
C LEU A 50 -12.57 8.86 4.94
N GLY A 51 -13.89 8.75 4.74
CA GLY A 51 -14.82 8.16 5.72
C GLY A 51 -14.87 6.64 5.75
N LYS A 52 -14.29 5.95 4.76
CA LYS A 52 -14.17 4.49 4.69
C LYS A 52 -12.93 4.15 3.87
N SER A 53 -12.13 3.17 4.30
CA SER A 53 -11.00 2.69 3.51
C SER A 53 -11.45 2.13 2.15
N VAL A 54 -10.63 2.33 1.13
CA VAL A 54 -10.86 1.91 -0.25
C VAL A 54 -9.68 1.05 -0.69
N ALA A 55 -9.95 -0.08 -1.33
CA ALA A 55 -8.92 -0.94 -1.92
C ALA A 55 -8.51 -0.43 -3.30
N GLU A 56 -7.36 -0.89 -3.80
CA GLU A 56 -7.01 -0.78 -5.22
C GLU A 56 -8.15 -1.35 -6.09
N GLY A 57 -8.44 -0.70 -7.22
CA GLY A 57 -9.61 -1.02 -8.04
C GLY A 57 -10.96 -0.54 -7.46
N GLY A 58 -10.96 0.20 -6.34
CA GLY A 58 -12.16 0.81 -5.78
C GLY A 58 -12.69 1.98 -6.61
N LEU A 59 -14.02 2.05 -6.79
CA LEU A 59 -14.74 3.07 -7.57
C LEU A 59 -15.49 4.11 -6.71
N GLU A 60 -15.48 3.95 -5.40
CA GLU A 60 -16.36 4.71 -4.49
C GLU A 60 -15.59 5.33 -3.32
N LEU A 61 -15.80 6.63 -3.09
CA LEU A 61 -15.29 7.37 -1.94
C LEU A 61 -16.43 7.76 -1.00
N VAL A 62 -16.27 7.55 0.30
CA VAL A 62 -17.20 8.04 1.33
C VAL A 62 -16.62 9.31 1.96
N VAL A 63 -17.33 10.44 1.87
CA VAL A 63 -16.87 11.74 2.39
C VAL A 63 -17.97 12.50 3.13
N SER A 64 -17.58 13.33 4.09
CA SER A 64 -18.49 14.19 4.87
C SER A 64 -18.08 15.65 4.74
N GLY A 65 -19.04 16.54 4.44
CA GLY A 65 -18.82 17.99 4.42
C GLY A 65 -18.08 18.54 3.19
N LEU A 66 -17.64 17.68 2.25
CA LEU A 66 -17.01 18.11 1.01
C LEU A 66 -18.04 18.75 0.07
N LYS A 67 -17.77 19.98 -0.42
CA LYS A 67 -18.58 20.61 -1.47
C LYS A 67 -18.08 20.14 -2.83
N ILE A 68 -18.86 19.29 -3.48
CA ILE A 68 -18.47 18.66 -4.75
C ILE A 68 -19.69 18.32 -5.62
N ALA A 69 -19.50 18.36 -6.95
CA ALA A 69 -20.51 18.03 -7.94
C ALA A 69 -20.02 16.98 -8.96
N ALA A 70 -20.95 16.46 -9.76
CA ALA A 70 -20.61 15.58 -10.88
C ALA A 70 -19.66 16.27 -11.88
N GLY A 71 -18.67 15.51 -12.34
CA GLY A 71 -17.58 15.94 -13.21
C GLY A 71 -16.47 16.72 -12.51
N ASP A 72 -16.56 17.05 -11.22
CA ASP A 72 -15.44 17.69 -10.50
C ASP A 72 -14.25 16.73 -10.37
N LEU A 73 -13.04 17.29 -10.27
CA LEU A 73 -11.81 16.54 -10.01
C LEU A 73 -11.52 16.50 -8.51
N VAL A 74 -11.09 15.34 -8.01
CA VAL A 74 -10.57 15.17 -6.65
C VAL A 74 -9.14 14.66 -6.67
N MET A 75 -8.41 15.00 -5.62
CA MET A 75 -7.17 14.36 -5.20
C MET A 75 -7.45 13.53 -3.96
N ILE A 76 -7.02 12.27 -3.96
CA ILE A 76 -6.99 11.43 -2.77
C ILE A 76 -5.53 11.39 -2.30
N HIS A 77 -5.25 11.70 -1.04
CA HIS A 77 -3.88 11.80 -0.52
C HIS A 77 -3.74 11.18 0.88
N GLU A 78 -2.86 10.17 1.00
CA GLU A 78 -2.51 9.50 2.26
C GLU A 78 -1.63 10.43 3.12
N SER A 79 -2.26 11.19 4.02
CA SER A 79 -1.66 12.34 4.71
C SER A 79 -0.92 11.98 6.01
N THR A 80 -1.19 10.81 6.60
CA THR A 80 -0.56 10.32 7.84
C THR A 80 -0.50 8.79 7.85
N GLY A 81 0.09 8.21 8.90
CA GLY A 81 -0.07 6.80 9.22
C GLY A 81 0.98 5.91 8.56
N LEU A 82 2.25 6.22 8.80
CA LEU A 82 3.37 5.32 8.56
C LEU A 82 3.04 3.93 9.17
N SER A 83 3.13 2.87 8.35
CA SER A 83 2.66 1.52 8.71
C SER A 83 3.56 0.82 9.73
N SER A 84 4.88 1.08 9.69
CA SER A 84 5.81 0.72 10.75
C SER A 84 5.81 1.80 11.83
N SER A 85 5.73 1.37 13.09
CA SER A 85 5.81 2.30 14.22
C SER A 85 7.25 2.81 14.37
N ALA A 86 7.44 4.13 14.23
CA ALA A 86 8.77 4.72 14.24
C ALA A 86 9.42 4.68 15.62
N ASP A 87 10.74 4.48 15.65
CA ASP A 87 11.52 4.60 16.88
C ASP A 87 11.56 6.06 17.36
N VAL A 88 11.29 6.23 18.64
CA VAL A 88 11.36 7.52 19.31
C VAL A 88 12.81 8.00 19.37
N GLY A 89 13.04 9.27 19.06
CA GLY A 89 14.37 9.89 19.12
C GLY A 89 15.28 9.55 17.93
N ASN A 90 14.77 8.83 16.92
CA ASN A 90 15.52 8.54 15.71
C ASN A 90 15.42 9.71 14.71
N THR A 91 16.54 10.39 14.48
CA THR A 91 16.65 11.54 13.57
C THR A 91 17.16 11.18 12.17
N LYS A 92 17.44 9.90 11.89
CA LYS A 92 17.89 9.43 10.57
C LYS A 92 16.79 9.62 9.51
N PRO A 93 17.16 9.90 8.24
CA PRO A 93 16.17 10.07 7.17
C PRO A 93 15.23 8.85 7.02
N VAL A 94 13.93 9.11 6.90
CA VAL A 94 12.90 8.09 6.67
C VAL A 94 12.61 8.00 5.17
N SER A 95 12.83 6.83 4.56
CA SER A 95 12.49 6.61 3.14
C SER A 95 11.03 6.22 2.97
N LEU A 96 10.32 6.87 2.04
CA LEU A 96 8.93 6.57 1.68
C LEU A 96 8.84 5.89 0.30
N THR A 97 9.90 5.19 -0.11
CA THR A 97 9.99 4.45 -1.38
C THR A 97 9.25 3.10 -1.34
N GLY A 98 8.97 2.52 -2.50
CA GLY A 98 8.37 1.18 -2.61
C GLY A 98 6.91 1.12 -2.15
N SER A 99 6.58 0.10 -1.36
CA SER A 99 5.22 -0.22 -0.87
C SER A 99 4.66 0.76 0.18
N VAL A 100 5.44 1.75 0.62
CA VAL A 100 4.96 2.81 1.53
C VAL A 100 3.94 3.69 0.81
N THR A 101 2.71 3.72 1.34
CA THR A 101 1.55 4.50 0.82
C THR A 101 1.58 5.97 1.24
N LEU A 102 2.24 6.30 2.36
CA LEU A 102 2.32 7.64 2.92
C LEU A 102 2.81 8.69 1.90
N GLY A 103 2.12 9.83 1.85
CA GLY A 103 2.40 10.95 0.97
C GLY A 103 2.01 10.71 -0.50
N ARG A 104 1.52 9.51 -0.84
CA ARG A 104 1.05 9.17 -2.18
C ARG A 104 -0.31 9.83 -2.42
N TRP A 105 -0.46 10.36 -3.64
CA TRP A 105 -1.72 10.89 -4.13
C TRP A 105 -2.06 10.30 -5.50
N GLU A 106 -3.34 10.34 -5.83
CA GLU A 106 -3.82 10.20 -7.21
C GLU A 106 -4.98 11.18 -7.44
N LEU A 107 -5.23 11.48 -8.72
CA LEU A 107 -6.35 12.30 -9.17
C LEU A 107 -7.44 11.39 -9.73
N ALA A 108 -8.70 11.69 -9.42
CA ALA A 108 -9.85 10.96 -9.95
C ALA A 108 -11.00 11.93 -10.23
N ARG A 109 -11.76 11.67 -11.30
CA ARG A 109 -12.93 12.49 -11.64
C ARG A 109 -14.20 11.87 -11.07
N VAL A 110 -15.04 12.70 -10.45
CA VAL A 110 -16.32 12.26 -9.89
C VAL A 110 -17.33 12.10 -11.01
N GLU A 111 -17.85 10.89 -11.22
CA GLU A 111 -19.00 10.67 -12.11
C GLU A 111 -20.29 11.16 -11.45
N LYS A 112 -20.50 10.80 -10.17
CA LYS A 112 -21.76 10.99 -9.46
C LYS A 112 -21.55 11.26 -7.98
N VAL A 113 -22.42 12.11 -7.42
CA VAL A 113 -22.50 12.39 -5.98
C VAL A 113 -23.87 11.92 -5.49
N SER A 114 -23.91 11.08 -4.46
CA SER A 114 -25.17 10.66 -3.82
C SER A 114 -25.79 11.80 -3.00
N SER A 115 -27.10 11.75 -2.76
CA SER A 115 -27.79 12.63 -1.81
C SER A 115 -27.77 12.13 -0.35
N SER A 116 -26.95 11.12 -0.01
CA SER A 116 -26.82 10.61 1.36
C SER A 116 -25.88 11.46 2.22
N THR A 117 -25.89 11.24 3.53
CA THR A 117 -24.90 11.80 4.47
C THR A 117 -24.39 10.65 5.35
N PRO A 118 -23.10 10.27 5.29
CA PRO A 118 -22.05 10.79 4.40
C PRO A 118 -22.39 10.64 2.92
N ALA A 119 -21.77 11.48 2.09
CA ALA A 119 -21.90 11.42 0.64
C ALA A 119 -21.01 10.32 0.07
N LEU A 120 -21.57 9.52 -0.83
CA LEU A 120 -20.86 8.59 -1.69
C LEU A 120 -20.53 9.29 -3.01
N LEU A 121 -19.25 9.32 -3.37
CA LEU A 121 -18.77 9.75 -4.68
C LEU A 121 -18.48 8.49 -5.51
N THR A 122 -19.13 8.34 -6.65
CA THR A 122 -18.76 7.35 -7.67
C THR A 122 -17.76 8.01 -8.61
N LEU A 123 -16.64 7.35 -8.88
CA LEU A 123 -15.57 7.82 -9.75
C LEU A 123 -15.78 7.35 -11.20
N THR A 124 -15.29 8.11 -12.18
CA THR A 124 -15.34 7.73 -13.62
C THR A 124 -14.48 6.51 -13.95
N ALA A 125 -13.51 6.21 -13.09
CA ALA A 125 -12.61 5.08 -13.19
C ALA A 125 -12.12 4.70 -11.78
N PRO A 126 -11.66 3.46 -11.57
CA PRO A 126 -11.14 3.02 -10.29
C PRO A 126 -9.88 3.75 -9.83
N LEU A 127 -9.56 3.61 -8.55
CA LEU A 127 -8.29 4.05 -7.96
C LEU A 127 -7.15 3.07 -8.25
N ARG A 128 -5.95 3.60 -8.48
CA ARG A 128 -4.69 2.85 -8.65
C ARG A 128 -4.14 2.36 -7.32
N TYR A 129 -4.49 3.02 -6.21
CA TYR A 129 -3.94 2.72 -4.90
C TYR A 129 -5.04 2.48 -3.86
N ALA A 130 -4.71 1.67 -2.85
CA ALA A 130 -5.50 1.55 -1.64
C ALA A 130 -5.26 2.76 -0.71
N TYR A 131 -6.34 3.25 -0.09
CA TYR A 131 -6.32 4.37 0.86
C TYR A 131 -7.05 4.03 2.15
N ALA A 132 -6.45 4.36 3.30
CA ALA A 132 -6.99 4.01 4.60
C ALA A 132 -7.77 5.17 5.25
N THR A 133 -8.92 4.86 5.86
CA THR A 133 -9.63 5.83 6.71
C THR A 133 -8.76 6.25 7.91
N GLY A 134 -8.85 7.52 8.31
CA GLY A 134 -7.99 8.10 9.35
C GLY A 134 -6.55 8.43 8.90
N ARG A 135 -6.17 8.06 7.66
CA ARG A 135 -4.88 8.39 7.03
C ARG A 135 -5.05 9.26 5.79
N ALA A 136 -6.00 8.90 4.94
CA ALA A 136 -6.29 9.62 3.71
C ALA A 136 -7.29 10.78 3.89
N GLN A 137 -7.12 11.80 3.05
CA GLN A 137 -8.11 12.85 2.82
C GLN A 137 -8.44 12.95 1.32
N VAL A 138 -9.61 13.50 1.02
CA VAL A 138 -10.09 13.83 -0.32
C VAL A 138 -10.17 15.36 -0.44
N VAL A 139 -9.54 15.92 -1.46
CA VAL A 139 -9.45 17.36 -1.72
C VAL A 139 -10.06 17.64 -3.10
N ARG A 140 -10.96 18.62 -3.24
CA ARG A 140 -11.41 19.06 -4.58
C ARG A 140 -10.26 19.83 -5.24
N VAL A 141 -9.93 19.48 -6.48
CA VAL A 141 -8.93 20.17 -7.29
C VAL A 141 -9.67 21.03 -8.31
N PRO A 142 -9.68 22.37 -8.17
CA PRO A 142 -10.29 23.23 -9.18
C PRO A 142 -9.54 23.18 -10.50
N GLU A 143 -10.29 23.33 -11.59
CA GLU A 143 -9.78 23.32 -12.97
C GLU A 143 -10.10 24.68 -13.60
N TYR A 144 -9.22 25.66 -13.40
CA TYR A 144 -9.41 27.03 -13.89
C TYR A 144 -8.96 27.20 -15.33
N SER A 145 -9.56 28.13 -16.06
CA SER A 145 -9.05 28.57 -17.37
C SER A 145 -7.86 29.52 -17.20
N ASP A 146 -7.95 30.48 -16.28
CA ASP A 146 -6.84 31.35 -15.90
C ASP A 146 -6.96 31.70 -14.40
N VAL A 147 -5.83 32.05 -13.78
CA VAL A 147 -5.78 32.54 -12.40
C VAL A 147 -5.02 33.86 -12.37
N VAL A 148 -5.63 34.90 -11.81
CA VAL A 148 -5.04 36.24 -11.66
C VAL A 148 -5.10 36.64 -10.19
N ILE A 149 -3.93 36.83 -9.56
CA ILE A 149 -3.77 37.29 -8.19
C ILE A 149 -3.07 38.65 -8.23
N GLN A 150 -3.80 39.72 -7.91
CA GLN A 150 -3.24 41.08 -7.87
C GLN A 150 -2.31 41.30 -6.68
N GLU A 151 -1.49 42.35 -6.73
CA GLU A 151 -0.63 42.77 -5.63
C GLU A 151 -1.43 42.93 -4.32
N GLY A 152 -0.89 42.40 -3.22
CA GLY A 152 -1.57 42.41 -1.91
C GLY A 152 -2.82 41.50 -1.81
N ALA A 153 -3.15 40.72 -2.84
CA ALA A 153 -4.13 39.64 -2.74
C ALA A 153 -3.48 38.31 -2.29
N ARG A 154 -4.25 37.43 -1.65
CA ARG A 154 -3.78 36.15 -1.12
C ARG A 154 -4.75 35.00 -1.44
N LEU A 155 -4.25 33.96 -2.09
CA LEU A 155 -4.90 32.65 -2.19
C LEU A 155 -4.26 31.69 -1.19
N THR A 156 -5.06 30.97 -0.42
CA THR A 156 -4.58 30.00 0.57
C THR A 156 -5.53 28.81 0.72
N VAL A 157 -5.36 27.98 1.74
CA VAL A 157 -6.17 26.80 2.07
C VAL A 157 -6.54 26.82 3.57
N SER A 158 -7.41 25.94 4.04
CA SER A 158 -7.57 25.71 5.48
C SER A 158 -6.34 24.98 6.06
N PRO A 159 -5.97 25.21 7.33
CA PRO A 159 -4.96 24.40 8.01
C PRO A 159 -5.34 22.92 8.07
N TRP A 160 -4.33 22.05 8.05
CA TRP A 160 -4.47 20.67 8.51
C TRP A 160 -4.98 20.64 9.96
N ASN A 161 -5.94 19.76 10.23
CA ASN A 161 -6.61 19.65 11.53
C ASN A 161 -6.42 18.29 12.22
N GLY A 162 -5.36 17.56 11.87
CA GLY A 162 -5.16 16.16 12.27
C GLY A 162 -5.94 15.13 11.45
N LYS A 163 -6.76 15.56 10.47
CA LYS A 163 -7.58 14.67 9.62
C LYS A 163 -7.71 15.10 8.15
N SER A 164 -7.76 16.40 7.88
CA SER A 164 -7.83 16.98 6.53
C SER A 164 -7.40 18.46 6.54
N GLY A 165 -7.11 19.02 5.37
CA GLY A 165 -6.61 20.38 5.18
C GLY A 165 -5.15 20.39 4.72
N GLY A 166 -4.58 21.60 4.62
CA GLY A 166 -3.17 21.82 4.34
C GLY A 166 -2.73 21.67 2.87
N ILE A 167 -3.61 21.25 1.95
CA ILE A 167 -3.27 21.04 0.53
C ILE A 167 -4.00 22.05 -0.36
N LEU A 168 -3.26 23.01 -0.92
CA LEU A 168 -3.72 23.86 -2.02
C LEU A 168 -3.34 23.17 -3.33
N ALA A 169 -4.33 22.59 -4.01
CA ALA A 169 -4.15 21.92 -5.31
C ALA A 169 -5.09 22.52 -6.36
N MET A 170 -4.57 22.90 -7.53
CA MET A 170 -5.37 23.35 -8.69
C MET A 170 -4.69 23.05 -10.02
N LEU A 171 -5.49 22.88 -11.08
CA LEU A 171 -5.04 22.79 -12.47
C LEU A 171 -5.51 24.03 -13.24
N VAL A 172 -4.67 24.56 -14.13
CA VAL A 172 -4.95 25.80 -14.87
C VAL A 172 -4.63 25.60 -16.35
N SER A 173 -5.65 25.56 -17.21
CA SER A 173 -5.43 25.28 -18.64
C SER A 173 -4.74 26.44 -19.39
N GLY A 174 -4.93 27.67 -18.93
CA GLY A 174 -4.21 28.88 -19.35
C GLY A 174 -3.10 29.27 -18.37
N LYS A 175 -3.09 30.54 -17.95
CA LYS A 175 -1.99 31.14 -17.18
C LYS A 175 -2.31 31.35 -15.71
N VAL A 176 -1.28 31.30 -14.88
CA VAL A 176 -1.27 31.85 -13.52
C VAL A 176 -0.48 33.16 -13.52
N VAL A 177 -1.18 34.29 -13.44
CA VAL A 177 -0.58 35.62 -13.27
C VAL A 177 -0.64 35.99 -11.79
N ASN A 178 0.50 35.93 -11.10
CA ASN A 178 0.59 36.17 -9.67
C ASN A 178 1.48 37.39 -9.39
N GLU A 179 0.90 38.47 -8.91
CA GLU A 179 1.60 39.63 -8.32
C GLU A 179 1.42 39.69 -6.79
N GLY A 180 0.62 38.79 -6.23
CA GLY A 180 0.33 38.69 -4.79
C GLY A 180 0.97 37.44 -4.18
N ARG A 181 0.17 36.66 -3.45
CA ARG A 181 0.64 35.46 -2.74
C ARG A 181 -0.29 34.26 -2.92
N ILE A 182 0.30 33.10 -3.16
CA ILE A 182 -0.39 31.80 -3.16
C ILE A 182 0.35 30.93 -2.14
N ASP A 183 -0.29 30.57 -1.02
CA ASP A 183 0.44 29.87 0.05
C ASP A 183 -0.34 28.88 0.92
N ALA A 184 0.41 27.95 1.50
CA ALA A 184 0.00 27.01 2.54
C ALA A 184 0.89 27.13 3.80
N ASP A 185 1.25 28.36 4.19
CA ASP A 185 2.21 28.62 5.27
C ASP A 185 1.70 28.26 6.66
N GLY A 186 2.44 27.43 7.39
CA GLY A 186 2.04 26.97 8.71
C GLY A 186 0.76 26.12 8.72
N LEU A 187 0.31 25.63 7.56
CA LEU A 187 -0.94 24.90 7.37
C LEU A 187 -0.76 23.36 7.31
N GLY A 188 0.45 22.87 7.58
CA GLY A 188 0.82 21.46 7.65
C GLY A 188 0.67 20.86 9.05
N TYR A 189 1.52 19.89 9.41
CA TYR A 189 1.40 19.17 10.68
C TYR A 189 1.47 20.12 11.90
N LEU A 190 0.65 19.81 12.91
CA LEU A 190 0.44 20.65 14.08
C LEU A 190 1.68 20.68 14.99
N GLY A 191 1.97 21.86 15.56
CA GLY A 191 3.00 22.01 16.57
C GLY A 191 2.56 21.44 17.94
N GLY A 192 3.54 21.08 18.77
CA GLY A 192 3.30 20.58 20.13
C GLY A 192 2.67 21.65 21.02
N VAL A 193 1.63 21.26 21.77
CA VAL A 193 0.89 22.17 22.66
C VAL A 193 1.60 22.28 24.01
N PHE A 194 2.02 23.49 24.36
CA PHE A 194 2.56 23.83 25.67
C PHE A 194 1.52 23.62 26.77
N ARG A 195 1.98 23.08 27.90
CA ARG A 195 1.20 22.93 29.13
C ARG A 195 2.15 23.02 30.32
N ALA A 196 1.87 23.94 31.24
CA ALA A 196 2.60 24.05 32.50
C ALA A 196 2.64 22.71 33.25
N ALA A 197 3.79 22.40 33.86
CA ALA A 197 4.01 21.21 34.68
C ALA A 197 4.85 21.58 35.91
N ALA A 198 5.12 20.65 36.83
CA ALA A 198 6.08 20.92 37.88
C ALA A 198 7.49 21.11 37.28
N ASP A 199 8.26 22.07 37.80
CA ASP A 199 9.70 22.12 37.53
C ASP A 199 10.37 20.89 38.11
N LEU A 200 11.01 20.13 37.23
CA LEU A 200 11.65 18.86 37.54
C LEU A 200 13.05 18.83 36.96
N ASN A 201 13.97 18.30 37.76
CA ASN A 201 15.39 18.21 37.45
C ASN A 201 15.80 16.73 37.23
N GLY A 202 16.91 16.51 36.53
CA GLY A 202 17.54 15.19 36.41
C GLY A 202 16.89 14.20 35.44
N CYS A 203 15.71 14.49 34.87
CA CYS A 203 15.06 13.61 33.88
C CYS A 203 15.88 13.49 32.57
N THR A 204 15.81 12.32 31.92
CA THR A 204 16.66 11.92 30.78
C THR A 204 15.92 11.21 29.64
N GLU A 205 14.76 10.63 29.93
CA GLU A 205 14.07 9.69 29.03
C GLU A 205 13.54 10.34 27.76
N LEU A 206 13.62 9.62 26.64
CA LEU A 206 13.08 10.09 25.36
C LEU A 206 11.55 10.18 25.37
N GLU A 207 10.89 9.26 26.08
CA GLU A 207 9.45 9.26 26.35
C GLU A 207 9.24 9.59 27.83
N LEU A 208 8.44 10.63 28.11
CA LEU A 208 8.27 11.13 29.46
C LEU A 208 6.89 11.76 29.59
N GLU A 209 6.09 11.31 30.56
CA GLU A 209 4.78 11.91 30.86
C GLU A 209 4.92 13.38 31.29
N GLN A 210 3.88 14.19 31.04
CA GLN A 210 3.88 15.60 31.43
C GLN A 210 4.18 15.81 32.92
N GLY A 211 3.55 15.02 33.80
CA GLY A 211 3.79 15.08 35.25
C GLY A 211 5.17 14.60 35.70
N LYS A 212 6.00 14.07 34.80
CA LYS A 212 7.40 13.66 35.03
C LYS A 212 8.41 14.56 34.32
N GLY A 213 7.94 15.63 33.67
CA GLY A 213 8.79 16.68 33.08
C GLY A 213 8.91 16.64 31.55
N GLY A 214 8.11 15.85 30.84
CA GLY A 214 8.13 15.78 29.36
C GLY A 214 7.08 16.67 28.69
N SER A 215 7.47 17.42 27.66
CA SER A 215 6.57 18.35 26.94
C SER A 215 6.02 17.75 25.65
N ALA A 216 4.93 18.31 25.10
CA ALA A 216 4.27 17.78 23.91
C ALA A 216 5.16 17.85 22.65
N ARG A 217 5.12 16.77 21.86
CA ARG A 217 5.79 16.68 20.56
C ARG A 217 4.98 17.40 19.48
N GLY A 218 5.67 17.83 18.42
CA GLY A 218 5.03 18.19 17.17
C GLY A 218 4.51 16.95 16.44
N GLU A 219 3.43 17.13 15.68
CA GLU A 219 2.90 16.11 14.78
C GLU A 219 3.86 15.90 13.60
N GLY A 220 3.98 14.65 13.17
CA GLY A 220 4.63 14.27 11.93
C GLY A 220 3.83 13.20 11.19
N VAL A 221 4.44 12.55 10.22
CA VAL A 221 3.82 11.50 9.41
C VAL A 221 3.32 10.29 10.23
N ALA A 222 3.92 10.04 11.40
CA ALA A 222 3.51 9.01 12.35
C ALA A 222 2.48 9.51 13.40
N GLY A 223 1.96 10.74 13.26
CA GLY A 223 1.13 11.39 14.27
C GLY A 223 1.97 12.00 15.41
N THR A 224 1.41 12.06 16.62
CA THR A 224 2.07 12.62 17.82
C THR A 224 2.43 11.57 18.88
N ALA A 225 1.70 10.45 18.93
CA ALA A 225 1.84 9.43 19.96
C ALA A 225 2.79 8.29 19.54
N SER A 226 3.65 7.85 20.45
CA SER A 226 4.53 6.70 20.27
C SER A 226 3.79 5.36 20.38
N ARG A 227 4.53 4.24 20.24
CA ARG A 227 4.05 2.87 20.52
C ARG A 227 3.44 2.71 21.92
N THR A 228 3.90 3.49 22.90
CA THR A 228 3.41 3.43 24.30
C THR A 228 2.16 4.27 24.53
N GLY A 229 1.70 5.02 23.50
CA GLY A 229 0.61 5.99 23.60
C GLY A 229 1.05 7.37 24.11
N LEU A 230 2.33 7.58 24.44
CA LEU A 230 2.85 8.86 24.92
C LEU A 230 3.09 9.84 23.77
N ALA A 231 2.54 11.05 23.91
CA ALA A 231 2.74 12.17 22.98
C ALA A 231 3.72 13.25 23.52
N THR A 232 4.49 12.90 24.56
CA THR A 232 5.34 13.82 25.33
C THR A 232 6.76 13.31 25.51
N GLY A 233 7.69 14.23 25.78
CA GLY A 233 9.10 13.97 26.01
C GLY A 233 10.00 14.32 24.81
N ARG A 234 11.31 14.37 25.07
CA ARG A 234 12.33 14.91 24.14
C ARG A 234 12.61 14.12 22.88
N GLY A 235 12.20 12.87 22.79
CA GLY A 235 12.33 12.12 21.54
C GLY A 235 11.47 12.73 20.43
N ASN A 236 12.03 12.95 19.25
CA ASN A 236 11.22 13.21 18.06
C ASN A 236 10.43 11.95 17.67
N LEU A 237 9.39 12.11 16.85
CA LEU A 237 8.67 10.99 16.24
C LEU A 237 8.59 11.20 14.73
N THR A 238 9.39 10.44 13.97
CA THR A 238 9.64 10.73 12.55
C THR A 238 10.03 12.19 12.35
N ASN A 239 9.33 12.93 11.48
CA ASN A 239 9.60 14.33 11.19
C ASN A 239 8.92 15.31 12.16
N GLY A 240 8.12 14.86 13.13
CA GLY A 240 7.60 15.70 14.21
C GLY A 240 8.66 15.92 15.30
N GLY A 241 8.91 17.17 15.68
CA GLY A 241 9.94 17.54 16.67
C GLY A 241 9.59 17.11 18.11
N GLY A 242 10.60 16.72 18.88
CA GLY A 242 10.46 16.37 20.31
C GLY A 242 10.15 17.59 21.19
N GLY A 243 9.44 17.40 22.30
CA GLY A 243 9.21 18.47 23.28
C GLY A 243 10.43 18.74 24.17
N GLY A 244 10.45 19.81 24.95
CA GLY A 244 11.46 19.98 26.02
C GLY A 244 11.29 18.94 27.13
N ASN A 245 12.40 18.46 27.71
CA ASN A 245 12.42 17.69 28.96
C ASN A 245 13.03 18.51 30.11
N CYS A 246 12.42 18.45 31.29
CA CYS A 246 12.93 19.06 32.52
C CYS A 246 12.97 20.60 32.47
N ALA A 247 13.29 21.22 33.62
CA ALA A 247 13.21 22.66 33.86
C ALA A 247 13.68 23.52 32.67
N ALA A 248 12.71 24.18 32.03
CA ALA A 248 12.86 25.17 30.96
C ALA A 248 13.63 24.72 29.70
N ALA A 249 13.63 23.43 29.37
CA ALA A 249 14.22 22.97 28.10
C ALA A 249 13.41 23.41 26.87
N GLY A 250 14.10 23.70 25.78
CA GLY A 250 13.48 24.09 24.52
C GLY A 250 12.90 22.91 23.73
N GLY A 251 11.86 23.16 22.94
CA GLY A 251 11.30 22.19 22.00
C GLY A 251 12.15 22.06 20.73
N GLY A 252 12.22 20.85 20.15
CA GLY A 252 12.90 20.59 18.89
C GLY A 252 12.09 21.04 17.68
N GLY A 253 12.76 21.50 16.62
CA GLY A 253 12.13 21.90 15.37
C GLY A 253 11.65 20.71 14.54
N GLY A 254 10.66 20.93 13.67
CA GLY A 254 10.15 19.91 12.75
C GLY A 254 11.16 19.57 11.63
N GLY A 255 11.02 18.38 11.04
CA GLY A 255 11.78 17.90 9.87
C GLY A 255 10.95 17.86 8.58
N HIS A 256 11.63 17.90 7.43
CA HIS A 256 11.02 17.62 6.12
C HIS A 256 12.07 17.27 5.05
N GLY A 257 12.52 18.23 4.23
CA GLY A 257 13.61 18.01 3.26
C GLY A 257 14.97 17.86 3.95
N GLY A 258 15.13 18.51 5.11
CA GLY A 258 16.23 18.30 6.05
C GLY A 258 15.77 17.88 7.45
N VAL A 259 16.72 17.74 8.38
CA VAL A 259 16.50 17.42 9.79
C VAL A 259 16.23 18.69 10.60
N GLY A 260 15.25 18.69 11.51
CA GLY A 260 14.95 19.82 12.38
C GLY A 260 16.09 20.13 13.37
N GLY A 261 16.13 21.36 13.88
CA GLY A 261 17.05 21.77 14.94
C GLY A 261 16.70 21.13 16.29
N ILE A 262 17.71 20.86 17.12
CA ILE A 262 17.50 20.50 18.53
C ILE A 262 17.04 21.72 19.33
N GLY A 263 16.23 21.50 20.38
CA GLY A 263 15.88 22.53 21.36
C GLY A 263 17.03 22.82 22.33
N GLY A 264 16.99 24.00 22.94
CA GLY A 264 18.00 24.47 23.89
C GLY A 264 18.00 23.72 25.22
N ARG A 265 19.12 23.88 25.94
CA ARG A 265 19.41 23.21 27.22
C ARG A 265 18.43 23.59 28.33
N THR A 266 18.40 22.78 29.39
CA THR A 266 17.64 23.08 30.61
C THR A 266 18.19 24.31 31.33
N ALA A 267 17.39 24.92 32.20
CA ALA A 267 17.82 26.04 33.03
C ALA A 267 19.07 25.70 33.86
N THR A 268 19.85 26.72 34.24
CA THR A 268 21.07 26.53 35.04
C THR A 268 20.83 25.83 36.39
N GLY A 269 19.63 25.93 36.96
CA GLY A 269 19.23 25.20 38.18
C GLY A 269 19.15 23.67 38.01
N ASP A 270 19.05 23.16 36.79
CA ASP A 270 19.13 21.73 36.43
C ASP A 270 20.51 21.36 35.83
N GLY A 271 21.48 22.27 35.89
CA GLY A 271 22.85 22.02 35.43
C GLY A 271 23.08 22.16 33.93
N ALA A 272 22.21 22.90 33.21
CA ALA A 272 22.39 23.23 31.79
C ALA A 272 22.56 22.00 30.87
N ARG A 273 21.69 20.99 31.04
CA ARG A 273 21.81 19.69 30.37
C ARG A 273 21.21 19.72 28.97
N ASP A 274 21.77 18.92 28.05
CA ASP A 274 21.27 18.74 26.67
C ASP A 274 19.97 17.90 26.62
N GLN A 275 18.93 18.35 27.33
CA GLN A 275 17.60 17.73 27.41
C GLN A 275 16.53 18.49 26.61
N GLY A 276 16.95 19.42 25.76
CA GLY A 276 16.09 19.96 24.71
C GLY A 276 15.52 18.86 23.81
N GLY A 277 14.39 19.16 23.17
CA GLY A 277 13.72 18.28 22.23
C GLY A 277 14.59 17.97 21.01
N LEU A 278 14.61 16.72 20.59
CA LEU A 278 15.29 16.31 19.36
C LEU A 278 14.55 16.84 18.13
N GLY A 279 15.29 17.27 17.11
CA GLY A 279 14.71 17.73 15.86
C GLY A 279 14.05 16.59 15.07
N GLY A 280 13.02 16.90 14.30
CA GLY A 280 12.36 15.94 13.42
C GLY A 280 13.27 15.40 12.33
N ALA A 281 13.17 14.11 12.01
CA ALA A 281 13.90 13.46 10.92
C ALA A 281 13.53 14.03 9.53
N ALA A 282 14.47 13.95 8.59
CA ALA A 282 14.20 14.20 7.18
C ALA A 282 13.35 13.07 6.56
N LEU A 283 12.58 13.40 5.52
CA LEU A 283 11.81 12.45 4.70
C LEU A 283 12.42 12.36 3.30
N SER A 284 12.55 11.15 2.77
CA SER A 284 13.09 10.88 1.43
C SER A 284 12.03 10.26 0.53
N TYR A 285 11.68 10.95 -0.56
CA TYR A 285 10.72 10.51 -1.57
C TYR A 285 10.89 11.25 -2.91
N SER A 286 10.30 10.69 -3.97
CA SER A 286 10.12 11.32 -5.28
C SER A 286 8.98 12.34 -5.22
N VAL A 287 9.29 13.62 -5.44
CA VAL A 287 8.33 14.74 -5.44
C VAL A 287 7.31 14.70 -6.59
N PHE A 288 7.53 13.82 -7.59
CA PHE A 288 6.59 13.59 -8.68
C PHE A 288 5.43 12.66 -8.30
N GLU A 289 5.68 11.68 -7.40
CA GLU A 289 4.70 10.67 -6.98
C GLU A 289 4.09 10.97 -5.61
N ARG A 290 4.81 11.73 -4.78
CA ARG A 290 4.49 11.93 -3.37
C ARG A 290 4.80 13.35 -2.93
N PHE A 291 4.05 13.82 -1.93
CA PHE A 291 4.43 14.96 -1.11
C PHE A 291 3.96 14.75 0.32
N THR A 292 4.49 15.51 1.27
CA THR A 292 4.07 15.47 2.67
C THR A 292 4.11 16.88 3.25
N PHE A 293 3.42 17.09 4.37
CA PHE A 293 3.54 18.32 5.12
C PHE A 293 4.89 18.42 5.84
N GLY A 294 5.32 19.65 6.12
CA GLY A 294 6.40 19.89 7.06
C GLY A 294 5.98 19.43 8.46
N GLY A 295 6.91 18.84 9.21
CA GLY A 295 6.68 18.44 10.60
C GLY A 295 6.44 19.65 11.50
N GLY A 296 5.59 19.48 12.51
CA GLY A 296 5.46 20.45 13.60
C GLY A 296 6.68 20.43 14.51
N GLY A 297 7.02 21.58 15.09
CA GLY A 297 7.98 21.65 16.19
C GLY A 297 7.35 21.20 17.52
N GLY A 298 8.16 20.76 18.48
CA GLY A 298 7.70 20.42 19.84
C GLY A 298 7.55 21.65 20.74
N ALA A 299 6.77 21.52 21.81
CA ALA A 299 6.63 22.56 22.83
C ALA A 299 7.88 22.67 23.71
N GLY A 300 8.13 23.86 24.27
CA GLY A 300 9.05 24.01 25.40
C GLY A 300 8.51 23.36 26.68
N GLN A 301 9.39 23.09 27.65
CA GLN A 301 9.01 22.72 29.01
C GLN A 301 8.85 23.97 29.86
N GLY A 302 7.89 23.99 30.77
CA GLY A 302 7.68 25.13 31.66
C GLY A 302 6.84 24.80 32.88
N SER A 303 6.90 25.69 33.88
CA SER A 303 6.14 25.60 35.13
C SER A 303 5.19 26.77 35.39
N ASP A 304 5.32 27.85 34.64
CA ASP A 304 4.32 28.92 34.58
C ASP A 304 3.55 28.87 33.23
N GLU A 305 2.71 29.86 32.94
CA GLU A 305 1.95 29.92 31.67
C GLU A 305 2.68 30.75 30.59
N ALA A 306 3.98 31.02 30.77
CA ALA A 306 4.75 31.90 29.88
C ALA A 306 5.66 31.17 28.89
N GLY A 307 5.77 29.83 28.95
CA GLY A 307 6.36 28.99 27.91
C GLY A 307 5.53 28.99 26.61
N SER A 308 6.09 28.40 25.54
CA SER A 308 5.47 28.48 24.21
C SER A 308 5.27 27.15 23.49
N ASN A 309 4.18 27.11 22.71
CA ASN A 309 3.87 26.02 21.79
C ASN A 309 4.97 25.86 20.74
N GLY A 310 5.18 24.63 20.28
CA GLY A 310 5.84 24.40 19.00
C GLY A 310 4.99 24.93 17.85
N ALA A 311 5.64 25.30 16.74
CA ALA A 311 4.95 25.84 15.58
C ALA A 311 4.55 24.76 14.57
N ALA A 312 3.47 25.02 13.83
CA ALA A 312 3.00 24.13 12.76
C ALA A 312 3.93 24.19 11.53
N GLY A 313 4.09 23.06 10.86
CA GLY A 313 4.84 22.98 9.60
C GLY A 313 4.07 23.56 8.41
N GLY A 314 4.75 23.69 7.27
CA GLY A 314 4.14 24.12 6.01
C GLY A 314 3.27 23.04 5.38
N GLY A 315 2.22 23.46 4.68
CA GLY A 315 1.32 22.58 3.94
C GLY A 315 1.88 22.14 2.58
N VAL A 316 1.02 22.05 1.57
CA VAL A 316 1.38 21.76 0.18
C VAL A 316 0.77 22.78 -0.75
N VAL A 317 1.55 23.27 -1.71
CA VAL A 317 1.09 24.01 -2.90
C VAL A 317 1.39 23.15 -4.13
N PHE A 318 0.35 22.73 -4.85
CA PHE A 318 0.44 21.94 -6.08
C PHE A 318 -0.30 22.66 -7.20
N ILE A 319 0.42 23.05 -8.26
CA ILE A 319 -0.17 23.78 -9.39
C ILE A 319 0.41 23.26 -10.70
N ARG A 320 -0.47 22.97 -11.67
CA ARG A 320 -0.11 22.79 -13.08
C ARG A 320 -0.70 23.93 -13.91
N ALA A 321 0.09 24.52 -14.81
CA ALA A 321 -0.36 25.59 -15.69
C ALA A 321 0.25 25.51 -17.10
N THR A 322 -0.34 26.20 -18.08
CA THR A 322 0.38 26.44 -19.36
C THR A 322 1.60 27.32 -19.10
N ALA A 323 1.45 28.37 -18.28
CA ALA A 323 2.56 29.23 -17.84
C ALA A 323 2.27 29.92 -16.50
N PHE A 324 3.33 30.29 -15.79
CA PHE A 324 3.31 31.17 -14.62
C PHE A 324 4.00 32.49 -14.96
N ASP A 325 3.44 33.61 -14.51
CA ASP A 325 3.96 34.95 -14.74
C ASP A 325 3.71 35.88 -13.54
N GLY A 326 4.42 37.01 -13.49
CA GLY A 326 4.35 38.02 -12.43
C GLY A 326 5.46 37.92 -11.37
N LYS A 327 5.38 38.75 -10.32
CA LYS A 327 6.40 38.87 -9.25
C LYS A 327 5.94 38.35 -7.89
N GLY A 328 4.79 37.71 -7.84
CA GLY A 328 4.20 37.12 -6.64
C GLY A 328 4.97 35.91 -6.12
N VAL A 329 4.63 35.50 -4.91
CA VAL A 329 5.28 34.42 -4.17
C VAL A 329 4.38 33.20 -4.07
N TYR A 330 4.99 32.02 -4.23
CA TYR A 330 4.39 30.71 -3.96
C TYR A 330 5.04 30.13 -2.71
N SER A 331 4.29 29.84 -1.64
CA SER A 331 4.91 29.43 -0.36
C SER A 331 4.22 28.26 0.34
N ALA A 332 5.02 27.38 0.94
CA ALA A 332 4.61 26.38 1.91
C ALA A 332 5.63 26.36 3.07
N SER A 333 5.93 27.54 3.62
CA SER A 333 6.92 27.69 4.69
C SER A 333 6.34 27.29 6.05
N GLY A 334 7.19 26.78 6.94
CA GLY A 334 6.82 26.46 8.32
C GLY A 334 6.67 27.72 9.17
N SER A 335 5.80 27.66 10.18
CA SER A 335 5.60 28.77 11.11
C SER A 335 6.79 28.92 12.07
N THR A 336 7.11 30.15 12.41
CA THR A 336 8.02 30.49 13.52
C THR A 336 7.29 30.30 14.85
N ALA A 337 7.98 29.74 15.84
CA ALA A 337 7.42 29.54 17.18
C ALA A 337 7.41 30.84 18.01
N GLY A 338 6.43 30.93 18.91
CA GLY A 338 6.33 32.05 19.85
C GLY A 338 7.51 32.07 20.82
N ALA A 339 7.91 33.26 21.27
CA ALA A 339 8.88 33.38 22.35
C ALA A 339 8.27 32.97 23.70
N SER A 340 9.09 32.39 24.59
CA SER A 340 8.77 32.26 26.01
C SER A 340 9.07 33.60 26.71
N THR A 341 8.17 34.01 27.61
CA THR A 341 8.23 35.33 28.29
C THR A 341 8.54 35.24 29.78
N GLY A 342 8.66 34.03 30.34
CA GLY A 342 8.87 33.78 31.76
C GLY A 342 10.10 32.90 32.03
N ASN A 343 9.98 31.98 33.00
CA ASN A 343 11.09 31.09 33.39
C ASN A 343 11.13 29.78 32.58
N ASP A 344 10.35 29.72 31.49
CA ASP A 344 10.06 28.51 30.74
C ASP A 344 10.88 28.42 29.44
N GLY A 345 10.99 27.20 28.91
CA GLY A 345 11.55 26.94 27.59
C GLY A 345 10.59 27.34 26.47
N ALA A 346 11.16 27.62 25.29
CA ALA A 346 10.38 27.98 24.11
C ALA A 346 10.22 26.81 23.13
N GLY A 347 9.11 26.78 22.40
CA GLY A 347 8.81 25.77 21.39
C GLY A 347 9.65 25.88 20.11
N GLY A 348 9.80 24.74 19.42
CA GLY A 348 10.53 24.64 18.16
C GLY A 348 9.72 25.11 16.94
N GLY A 349 10.42 25.58 15.91
CA GLY A 349 9.85 26.01 14.64
C GLY A 349 9.33 24.85 13.78
N GLY A 350 8.29 25.10 12.98
CA GLY A 350 7.75 24.13 12.04
C GLY A 350 8.63 24.00 10.79
N ALA A 351 8.71 22.81 10.19
CA ALA A 351 9.44 22.63 8.93
C ALA A 351 8.69 23.23 7.73
N GLY A 352 9.40 23.57 6.67
CA GLY A 352 8.80 23.82 5.36
C GLY A 352 8.11 22.58 4.81
N GLY A 353 6.98 22.76 4.12
CA GLY A 353 6.22 21.72 3.44
C GLY A 353 6.69 21.49 2.01
N ALA A 354 5.74 21.31 1.09
CA ALA A 354 6.05 21.05 -0.33
C ALA A 354 5.47 22.10 -1.27
N VAL A 355 6.25 22.52 -2.27
CA VAL A 355 5.76 23.36 -3.39
C VAL A 355 6.09 22.67 -4.72
N VAL A 356 5.06 22.35 -5.50
CA VAL A 356 5.14 21.66 -6.79
C VAL A 356 4.49 22.54 -7.85
N LEU A 357 5.30 23.14 -8.71
CA LEU A 357 4.87 23.99 -9.82
C LEU A 357 5.33 23.36 -11.14
N ARG A 358 4.38 23.04 -12.03
CA ARG A 358 4.66 22.39 -13.32
C ARG A 358 4.05 23.20 -14.47
N ALA A 359 4.87 23.64 -15.40
CA ALA A 359 4.54 24.57 -16.47
C ALA A 359 4.81 23.97 -17.86
N VAL A 360 3.92 24.16 -18.82
CA VAL A 360 4.20 23.74 -20.22
C VAL A 360 5.26 24.62 -20.87
N ASP A 361 5.22 25.94 -20.64
CA ASP A 361 6.16 26.89 -21.24
C ASP A 361 7.03 27.57 -20.16
N ILE A 362 6.70 28.80 -19.75
CA ILE A 362 7.49 29.57 -18.79
C ILE A 362 6.95 29.42 -17.36
N LEU A 363 7.88 29.35 -16.40
CA LEU A 363 7.65 29.41 -14.97
C LEU A 363 8.37 30.65 -14.40
N ASN A 364 7.74 31.82 -14.52
CA ASN A 364 8.24 33.11 -14.05
C ASN A 364 7.54 33.53 -12.75
N CYS A 365 8.30 33.88 -11.71
CA CYS A 365 7.76 34.34 -10.42
C CYS A 365 8.78 35.10 -9.57
N GLY A 366 8.30 35.84 -8.57
CA GLY A 366 9.20 36.56 -7.64
C GLY A 366 9.91 35.66 -6.64
N GLY A 367 9.30 34.54 -6.25
CA GLY A 367 9.93 33.56 -5.36
C GLY A 367 9.09 32.33 -5.09
N VAL A 368 9.77 31.23 -4.75
CA VAL A 368 9.16 29.97 -4.32
C VAL A 368 9.76 29.57 -2.97
N GLU A 369 8.94 29.49 -1.93
CA GLU A 369 9.39 29.39 -0.55
C GLU A 369 8.89 28.10 0.11
N ALA A 370 9.82 27.29 0.63
CA ALA A 370 9.51 26.16 1.49
C ALA A 370 10.48 26.20 2.68
N ARG A 371 10.53 27.35 3.37
CA ARG A 371 11.49 27.58 4.45
C ARG A 371 11.04 26.91 5.75
N GLY A 372 11.99 26.51 6.59
CA GLY A 372 11.70 26.23 7.99
C GLY A 372 11.41 27.52 8.76
N GLY A 373 10.49 27.44 9.72
CA GLY A 373 10.23 28.53 10.67
C GLY A 373 11.26 28.57 11.79
N ALA A 374 11.50 29.75 12.37
CA ALA A 374 12.48 29.89 13.45
C ALA A 374 11.97 29.28 14.77
N GLY A 375 12.89 28.83 15.61
CA GLY A 375 12.62 28.43 16.98
C GLY A 375 12.29 29.64 17.87
N GLY A 376 11.52 29.43 18.93
CA GLY A 376 11.11 30.50 19.84
C GLY A 376 12.28 30.98 20.70
N ASN A 377 12.36 32.29 20.95
CA ASN A 377 13.35 32.88 21.87
C ASN A 377 12.91 32.75 23.33
N THR A 378 13.84 32.78 24.28
CA THR A 378 13.53 32.98 25.72
C THR A 378 13.85 34.43 26.10
N GLN A 379 12.86 35.18 26.60
CA GLN A 379 12.98 36.64 26.78
C GLN A 379 13.50 37.09 28.16
N LEU A 380 13.55 36.20 29.14
CA LEU A 380 13.97 36.53 30.51
C LEU A 380 15.50 36.46 30.63
N ASP A 381 16.11 37.52 31.16
CA ASP A 381 17.56 37.76 31.22
C ASP A 381 18.22 37.35 32.56
N LYS A 382 17.46 36.78 33.50
CA LYS A 382 17.94 36.43 34.85
C LYS A 382 18.91 35.25 34.86
N GLN A 383 18.69 34.29 33.99
CA GLN A 383 19.53 33.11 33.75
C GLN A 383 19.24 32.57 32.34
N PRO A 384 20.10 31.72 31.76
CA PRO A 384 19.77 31.03 30.53
C PRO A 384 18.58 30.07 30.69
N PHE A 385 17.65 30.12 29.73
CA PHE A 385 16.51 29.21 29.57
C PHE A 385 16.50 28.70 28.13
N GLY A 386 16.07 27.46 27.89
CA GLY A 386 16.16 26.78 26.59
C GLY A 386 15.28 27.40 25.50
N PRO A 387 15.84 28.07 24.47
CA PRO A 387 15.07 28.49 23.31
C PRO A 387 14.76 27.29 22.39
N GLY A 388 13.82 27.47 21.47
CA GLY A 388 13.39 26.41 20.56
C GLY A 388 14.36 26.15 19.42
N GLY A 389 14.35 24.92 18.90
CA GLY A 389 15.06 24.56 17.69
C GLY A 389 14.34 25.05 16.43
N GLY A 390 15.07 25.55 15.43
CA GLY A 390 14.53 25.94 14.13
C GLY A 390 14.04 24.76 13.30
N GLY A 391 12.99 24.95 12.51
CA GLY A 391 12.45 23.93 11.61
C GLY A 391 13.34 23.70 10.39
N ALA A 392 13.27 22.50 9.81
CA ALA A 392 13.96 22.19 8.56
C ALA A 392 13.33 22.87 7.34
N GLY A 393 14.13 23.03 6.28
CA GLY A 393 13.62 23.37 4.96
C GLY A 393 12.79 22.25 4.34
N GLY A 394 11.88 22.64 3.45
CA GLY A 394 10.91 21.77 2.80
C GLY A 394 11.39 21.18 1.47
N ARG A 395 10.46 20.98 0.54
CA ARG A 395 10.75 20.40 -0.79
C ARG A 395 10.11 21.25 -1.88
N ILE A 396 10.89 21.60 -2.91
CA ILE A 396 10.44 22.41 -4.06
C ILE A 396 10.69 21.62 -5.35
N LEU A 397 9.67 21.50 -6.20
CA LEU A 397 9.75 21.03 -7.58
C LEU A 397 9.31 22.16 -8.51
N LEU A 398 10.20 22.58 -9.40
CA LEU A 398 9.92 23.49 -10.51
C LEU A 398 10.14 22.75 -11.83
N GLU A 399 9.09 22.55 -12.62
CA GLU A 399 9.19 22.02 -13.98
C GLU A 399 8.67 23.04 -14.99
N GLY A 400 9.44 23.30 -16.04
CA GLY A 400 9.06 24.22 -17.10
C GLY A 400 10.16 24.37 -18.13
N LYS A 401 9.78 24.62 -19.38
CA LYS A 401 10.70 24.84 -20.50
C LYS A 401 11.60 26.06 -20.28
N THR A 402 11.16 27.03 -19.47
CA THR A 402 12.01 28.13 -18.99
C THR A 402 11.68 28.43 -17.54
N LEU A 403 12.69 28.34 -16.67
CA LEU A 403 12.57 28.58 -15.23
C LEU A 403 13.14 29.96 -14.89
N ALA A 404 12.32 30.81 -14.28
CA ALA A 404 12.64 32.19 -13.91
C ALA A 404 12.01 32.51 -12.54
N CYS A 405 12.32 31.66 -11.55
CA CYS A 405 11.88 31.79 -10.16
C CYS A 405 13.09 31.71 -9.23
N ALA A 406 12.97 32.27 -8.03
CA ALA A 406 13.97 32.14 -6.97
C ALA A 406 13.48 31.13 -5.91
N PRO A 407 13.87 29.83 -5.99
CA PRO A 407 13.52 28.85 -4.97
C PRO A 407 14.33 29.05 -3.69
N ASN A 408 13.68 28.89 -2.54
CA ASN A 408 14.32 28.94 -1.23
C ASN A 408 13.69 27.92 -0.26
N ALA A 409 14.46 26.87 0.03
CA ALA A 409 14.16 25.85 1.02
C ALA A 409 15.16 25.89 2.20
N SER A 410 15.51 27.08 2.70
CA SER A 410 16.39 27.22 3.86
C SER A 410 15.78 26.63 5.13
N ALA A 411 16.62 26.20 6.07
CA ALA A 411 16.19 25.97 7.44
C ALA A 411 15.73 27.30 8.10
N GLY A 412 14.93 27.19 9.16
CA GLY A 412 14.69 28.28 10.10
C GLY A 412 15.84 28.39 11.11
N SER A 413 16.07 29.58 11.66
CA SER A 413 17.10 29.79 12.68
C SER A 413 16.74 29.12 14.01
N ALA A 414 17.75 28.76 14.79
CA ALA A 414 17.59 28.53 16.22
C ALA A 414 16.95 29.76 16.89
N GLY A 415 16.18 29.53 17.96
CA GLY A 415 15.85 30.60 18.90
C GLY A 415 17.06 31.00 19.74
N VAL A 416 17.02 32.18 20.33
CA VAL A 416 18.08 32.70 21.22
C VAL A 416 17.57 32.99 22.63
N SER A 417 18.47 32.91 23.60
CA SER A 417 18.24 33.32 24.98
C SER A 417 18.60 34.80 25.17
N ALA A 418 17.75 35.54 25.89
CA ALA A 418 18.01 36.93 26.27
C ALA A 418 19.13 37.08 27.31
N TYR A 419 19.58 36.00 27.95
CA TYR A 419 20.70 36.04 28.88
C TYR A 419 22.01 36.42 28.15
N PRO A 420 22.74 37.48 28.56
CA PRO A 420 23.95 37.93 27.87
C PRO A 420 25.01 36.84 27.70
N GLY A 421 25.36 36.53 26.45
CA GLY A 421 26.37 35.53 26.10
C GLY A 421 25.90 34.06 26.17
N ALA A 422 24.59 33.81 26.29
CA ALA A 422 24.03 32.46 26.16
C ALA A 422 23.76 32.05 24.69
N ASP A 423 23.63 33.03 23.78
CA ASP A 423 23.32 32.85 22.35
C ASP A 423 22.12 31.90 22.13
N SER A 424 22.26 30.83 21.33
CA SER A 424 21.21 29.82 21.13
C SER A 424 21.04 28.87 22.33
N TYR A 425 21.93 28.94 23.33
CA TYR A 425 21.96 28.08 24.51
C TYR A 425 21.84 26.57 24.19
N GLY A 426 22.44 26.16 23.07
CA GLY A 426 22.44 24.78 22.57
C GLY A 426 21.27 24.42 21.65
N ALA A 427 20.35 25.35 21.34
CA ALA A 427 19.37 25.15 20.29
C ALA A 427 20.02 25.25 18.90
N GLY A 428 19.60 24.39 17.98
CA GLY A 428 20.00 24.43 16.57
C GLY A 428 18.83 24.88 15.66
N PRO A 429 18.97 24.82 14.33
CA PRO A 429 20.10 24.25 13.60
C PRO A 429 21.22 25.27 13.37
N ASP A 430 22.45 24.89 13.70
CA ASP A 430 23.60 25.78 13.57
C ASP A 430 24.24 25.79 12.17
N ALA A 431 23.90 24.80 11.30
CA ALA A 431 23.99 24.82 9.82
C ALA A 431 23.78 23.40 9.22
N GLY A 432 23.65 23.31 7.89
CA GLY A 432 23.91 22.07 7.14
C GLY A 432 22.68 21.22 6.85
N THR A 433 22.56 20.06 7.50
CA THR A 433 21.59 18.98 7.20
C THR A 433 20.11 19.34 7.38
N SER A 434 19.82 20.57 7.82
CA SER A 434 18.48 21.12 7.98
C SER A 434 17.93 21.81 6.74
N THR A 435 18.74 22.05 5.70
CA THR A 435 18.22 22.61 4.43
C THR A 435 17.32 21.61 3.71
N GLY A 436 16.29 22.14 3.05
CA GLY A 436 15.40 21.37 2.19
C GLY A 436 15.99 21.04 0.82
N THR A 437 15.19 20.43 -0.05
CA THR A 437 15.61 20.06 -1.41
C THR A 437 14.90 20.90 -2.46
N VAL A 438 15.64 21.38 -3.45
CA VAL A 438 15.10 22.03 -4.66
C VAL A 438 15.41 21.13 -5.85
N GLN A 439 14.39 20.83 -6.65
CA GLN A 439 14.52 20.10 -7.91
C GLN A 439 13.98 20.98 -9.05
N GLU A 440 14.85 21.30 -10.00
CA GLU A 440 14.53 22.07 -11.20
C GLU A 440 14.61 21.16 -12.43
N VAL A 441 13.54 21.16 -13.23
CA VAL A 441 13.42 20.36 -14.44
C VAL A 441 13.17 21.32 -15.60
N ALA A 442 14.24 21.65 -16.32
CA ALA A 442 14.24 22.61 -17.42
C ALA A 442 13.66 22.02 -18.73
N GLN A 443 12.45 21.48 -18.66
CA GLN A 443 11.71 20.89 -19.77
C GLN A 443 10.21 21.21 -19.64
N PRO A 444 9.44 21.22 -20.74
CA PRO A 444 8.00 21.46 -20.65
C PRO A 444 7.30 20.34 -19.85
N PHE A 445 6.40 20.69 -18.94
CA PHE A 445 5.42 19.75 -18.42
C PHE A 445 4.58 19.22 -19.59
N GLN A 446 4.54 17.90 -19.77
CA GLN A 446 3.76 17.25 -20.82
C GLN A 446 3.25 15.89 -20.31
N VAL A 447 1.96 15.62 -20.48
CA VAL A 447 1.45 14.25 -20.35
C VAL A 447 2.03 13.40 -21.50
N PRO A 448 2.58 12.21 -21.24
CA PRO A 448 3.10 11.34 -22.28
C PRO A 448 2.07 11.05 -23.37
N VAL A 449 2.52 10.99 -24.63
CA VAL A 449 1.68 10.61 -25.76
C VAL A 449 1.22 9.16 -25.57
N THR A 450 -0.08 8.92 -25.73
CA THR A 450 -0.67 7.57 -25.70
C THR A 450 0.03 6.64 -26.67
N PRO A 451 0.59 5.51 -26.21
CA PRO A 451 1.23 4.53 -27.06
C PRO A 451 0.28 3.95 -28.11
N VAL A 452 0.85 3.57 -29.26
CA VAL A 452 0.17 2.81 -30.31
C VAL A 452 0.86 1.45 -30.42
N ILE A 453 0.11 0.37 -30.24
CA ILE A 453 0.60 -1.00 -30.47
C ILE A 453 0.55 -1.28 -31.98
N THR A 454 1.67 -1.77 -32.52
CA THR A 454 1.80 -2.15 -33.94
C THR A 454 1.99 -3.65 -34.13
N ALA A 455 2.45 -4.38 -33.11
CA ALA A 455 2.43 -5.84 -33.05
C ALA A 455 2.04 -6.30 -31.64
N PRO A 456 1.18 -7.32 -31.47
CA PRO A 456 0.42 -8.00 -32.53
C PRO A 456 -0.59 -7.06 -33.21
N VAL A 457 -1.09 -7.42 -34.39
CA VAL A 457 -2.19 -6.71 -35.06
C VAL A 457 -3.55 -7.27 -34.64
N SER A 458 -4.62 -6.47 -34.79
CA SER A 458 -5.96 -6.87 -34.37
C SER A 458 -6.46 -8.11 -35.14
N GLY A 459 -6.74 -9.18 -34.41
CA GLY A 459 -7.17 -10.47 -34.92
C GLY A 459 -6.02 -11.44 -35.27
N GLU A 460 -4.77 -11.08 -34.97
CA GLU A 460 -3.61 -11.94 -35.20
C GLU A 460 -3.67 -13.22 -34.33
N ALA A 461 -3.30 -14.35 -34.92
CA ALA A 461 -3.00 -15.58 -34.21
C ALA A 461 -1.47 -15.74 -34.12
N SER A 462 -0.92 -15.50 -32.95
CA SER A 462 0.50 -15.68 -32.65
C SER A 462 0.91 -17.13 -32.86
N THR A 463 2.13 -17.35 -33.35
CA THR A 463 2.75 -18.68 -33.46
C THR A 463 3.53 -19.08 -32.21
N THR A 464 3.52 -18.24 -31.16
CA THR A 464 4.21 -18.47 -29.88
C THR A 464 3.35 -18.03 -28.70
N THR A 465 3.51 -18.68 -27.55
CA THR A 465 2.92 -18.26 -26.27
C THR A 465 3.56 -16.99 -25.70
N ARG A 466 4.73 -16.58 -26.23
CA ARG A 466 5.49 -15.37 -25.84
C ARG A 466 5.48 -14.33 -26.97
N PRO A 467 4.32 -13.76 -27.35
CA PRO A 467 4.25 -12.82 -28.46
C PRO A 467 5.04 -11.55 -28.17
N ARG A 468 5.81 -11.08 -29.15
CA ARG A 468 6.55 -9.82 -29.08
C ARG A 468 5.60 -8.65 -29.25
N PHE A 469 5.62 -7.72 -28.30
CA PHE A 469 4.84 -6.50 -28.36
C PHE A 469 5.71 -5.37 -28.95
N GLU A 470 5.29 -4.81 -30.07
CA GLU A 470 5.92 -3.64 -30.69
C GLU A 470 4.95 -2.47 -30.75
N GLY A 471 5.49 -1.25 -30.77
CA GLY A 471 4.67 -0.06 -30.97
C GLY A 471 5.48 1.22 -31.04
N THR A 472 4.76 2.34 -30.98
CA THR A 472 5.32 3.70 -30.90
C THR A 472 4.77 4.46 -29.70
N ALA A 473 5.60 5.29 -29.09
CA ALA A 473 5.25 6.19 -27.99
C ALA A 473 6.05 7.51 -28.12
N GLY A 474 5.88 8.42 -27.16
CA GLY A 474 6.66 9.67 -27.12
C GLY A 474 8.16 9.42 -26.94
N THR A 475 9.00 10.27 -27.54
CA THR A 475 10.48 10.18 -27.49
C THR A 475 11.10 10.81 -26.24
N THR A 476 10.30 11.42 -25.36
CA THR A 476 10.73 12.12 -24.13
C THR A 476 11.05 11.17 -22.97
N GLY A 477 11.61 9.99 -23.28
CA GLY A 477 11.98 8.95 -22.32
C GLY A 477 10.87 8.43 -21.39
N PRO A 478 9.60 8.26 -21.82
CA PRO A 478 8.59 7.66 -20.96
C PRO A 478 8.85 6.16 -20.75
N VAL A 479 8.36 5.60 -19.65
CA VAL A 479 8.24 4.16 -19.47
C VAL A 479 6.90 3.73 -20.08
N VAL A 480 6.92 2.77 -20.99
CA VAL A 480 5.72 2.18 -21.61
C VAL A 480 5.41 0.86 -20.94
N HIS A 481 4.25 0.79 -20.31
CA HIS A 481 3.74 -0.36 -19.58
C HIS A 481 2.79 -1.17 -20.48
N ILE A 482 3.05 -2.47 -20.58
CA ILE A 482 2.30 -3.42 -21.41
C ILE A 482 1.38 -4.25 -20.52
N VAL A 483 0.09 -4.26 -20.86
CA VAL A 483 -0.96 -4.87 -20.05
C VAL A 483 -1.79 -5.80 -20.92
N VAL A 484 -1.91 -7.06 -20.51
CA VAL A 484 -2.71 -8.09 -21.16
C VAL A 484 -3.82 -8.52 -20.21
N ASP A 485 -5.06 -8.52 -20.71
CA ASP A 485 -6.28 -8.90 -19.96
C ASP A 485 -6.46 -8.17 -18.62
N GLY A 486 -5.97 -6.93 -18.55
CA GLY A 486 -6.02 -6.07 -17.37
C GLY A 486 -4.83 -6.19 -16.42
N ARG A 487 -3.99 -7.23 -16.54
CA ARG A 487 -2.77 -7.42 -15.76
C ARG A 487 -1.55 -6.82 -16.48
N GLU A 488 -0.76 -6.02 -15.78
CA GLU A 488 0.53 -5.57 -16.30
C GLU A 488 1.50 -6.76 -16.38
N ILE A 489 2.05 -6.98 -17.57
CA ILE A 489 2.98 -8.09 -17.84
C ILE A 489 4.44 -7.63 -17.91
N GLY A 490 4.68 -6.32 -18.04
CA GLY A 490 6.01 -5.73 -18.02
C GLY A 490 6.02 -4.31 -18.58
N ALA A 491 7.20 -3.70 -18.60
CA ALA A 491 7.40 -2.35 -19.11
C ALA A 491 8.71 -2.25 -19.93
N THR A 492 8.79 -1.23 -20.79
CA THR A 492 9.91 -0.98 -21.70
C THR A 492 10.09 0.52 -21.94
N VAL A 493 11.29 0.95 -22.31
CA VAL A 493 11.58 2.37 -22.64
C VAL A 493 11.71 2.48 -24.16
N PRO A 494 10.99 3.41 -24.84
CA PRO A 494 11.14 3.63 -26.27
C PRO A 494 12.54 4.08 -26.65
N GLY A 495 12.98 3.68 -27.85
CA GLY A 495 14.16 4.23 -28.51
C GLY A 495 13.99 5.72 -28.86
N SER A 496 15.09 6.34 -29.31
CA SER A 496 15.09 7.76 -29.71
C SER A 496 14.24 8.09 -30.93
N ASP A 497 13.81 7.08 -31.69
CA ASP A 497 12.84 7.16 -32.79
C ASP A 497 11.38 6.96 -32.33
N GLY A 498 11.16 6.75 -31.03
CA GLY A 498 9.86 6.54 -30.41
C GLY A 498 9.35 5.11 -30.50
N ARG A 499 10.10 4.17 -31.10
CA ARG A 499 9.69 2.76 -31.16
C ARG A 499 9.99 2.06 -29.84
N PHE A 500 9.07 1.22 -29.39
CA PHE A 500 9.31 0.32 -28.27
C PHE A 500 9.18 -1.15 -28.70
N THR A 501 9.81 -2.01 -27.91
CA THR A 501 9.70 -3.46 -28.01
C THR A 501 9.65 -4.03 -26.61
N TYR A 502 8.77 -4.99 -26.39
CA TYR A 502 8.71 -5.79 -25.17
C TYR A 502 8.53 -7.27 -25.54
N GLU A 503 9.38 -8.12 -24.97
CA GLU A 503 9.36 -9.58 -25.16
C GLU A 503 9.02 -10.22 -23.80
N PRO A 504 7.85 -10.90 -23.68
CA PRO A 504 7.43 -11.47 -22.40
C PRO A 504 8.36 -12.58 -21.88
N THR A 505 8.90 -12.36 -20.67
CA THR A 505 9.67 -13.37 -19.93
C THR A 505 8.79 -14.46 -19.31
N ALA A 506 7.46 -14.32 -19.35
CA ALA A 506 6.49 -15.38 -19.11
C ALA A 506 5.65 -15.62 -20.38
N PRO A 507 5.23 -16.87 -20.69
CA PRO A 507 4.24 -17.14 -21.72
C PRO A 507 2.88 -16.63 -21.23
N LEU A 508 2.04 -16.26 -22.18
CA LEU A 508 0.62 -16.08 -21.97
C LEU A 508 -0.06 -17.46 -22.04
N SER A 509 -1.21 -17.60 -21.36
CA SER A 509 -2.06 -18.78 -21.49
C SER A 509 -2.55 -18.93 -22.94
N ALA A 510 -3.08 -20.10 -23.30
CA ALA A 510 -3.62 -20.32 -24.63
C ALA A 510 -5.03 -19.71 -24.77
N GLY A 511 -5.25 -18.88 -25.78
CA GLY A 511 -6.59 -18.34 -26.06
C GLY A 511 -6.57 -16.92 -26.62
N VAL A 512 -7.70 -16.23 -26.45
CA VAL A 512 -7.91 -14.85 -26.91
C VAL A 512 -7.53 -13.88 -25.80
N HIS A 513 -6.73 -12.87 -26.16
CA HIS A 513 -6.23 -11.84 -25.27
C HIS A 513 -6.52 -10.44 -25.82
N ASP A 514 -6.69 -9.47 -24.92
CA ASP A 514 -6.68 -8.04 -25.24
C ASP A 514 -5.45 -7.37 -24.62
N VAL A 515 -4.57 -6.80 -25.45
CA VAL A 515 -3.43 -5.97 -24.99
C VAL A 515 -3.75 -4.47 -25.08
N VAL A 516 -3.32 -3.72 -24.06
CA VAL A 516 -3.20 -2.26 -24.08
C VAL A 516 -1.83 -1.81 -23.58
N ALA A 517 -1.38 -0.65 -24.05
CA ALA A 517 -0.16 0.00 -23.59
C ALA A 517 -0.47 1.41 -23.06
N TRP A 518 0.24 1.84 -22.03
CA TRP A 518 0.17 3.21 -21.50
C TRP A 518 1.57 3.69 -21.14
N ALA A 519 1.81 4.99 -21.18
CA ALA A 519 3.13 5.59 -20.97
C ALA A 519 3.14 6.47 -19.71
N GLU A 520 4.19 6.44 -18.90
CA GLU A 520 4.40 7.40 -17.81
C GLU A 520 5.75 8.12 -17.89
N SER A 521 5.78 9.35 -17.40
CA SER A 521 6.99 10.14 -17.22
C SER A 521 6.75 11.14 -16.10
N LEU A 522 7.71 11.27 -15.17
CA LEU A 522 7.67 12.23 -14.07
C LEU A 522 6.32 12.30 -13.32
N GLY A 523 5.79 11.13 -12.93
CA GLY A 523 4.57 11.03 -12.13
C GLY A 523 3.27 11.41 -12.85
N VAL A 524 3.28 11.59 -14.17
CA VAL A 524 2.07 11.70 -15.00
C VAL A 524 2.06 10.64 -16.09
N ALA A 525 0.87 10.30 -16.57
CA ALA A 525 0.67 9.13 -17.41
C ALA A 525 -0.35 9.38 -18.53
N SER A 526 -0.10 8.76 -19.67
CA SER A 526 -0.98 8.80 -20.84
C SER A 526 -2.29 8.09 -20.55
N LYS A 527 -3.32 8.41 -21.35
CA LYS A 527 -4.45 7.48 -21.51
C LYS A 527 -3.94 6.15 -22.10
N PRO A 528 -4.56 5.00 -21.78
CA PRO A 528 -4.25 3.73 -22.43
C PRO A 528 -4.50 3.78 -23.95
N SER A 529 -3.76 2.94 -24.69
CA SER A 529 -3.97 2.70 -26.11
C SER A 529 -5.36 2.11 -26.37
N THR A 530 -5.79 2.16 -27.64
CA THR A 530 -6.87 1.28 -28.09
C THR A 530 -6.49 -0.18 -27.82
N PRO A 531 -7.39 -1.01 -27.26
CA PRO A 531 -7.13 -2.44 -27.10
C PRO A 531 -6.91 -3.13 -28.44
N VAL A 532 -5.88 -3.97 -28.50
CA VAL A 532 -5.61 -4.85 -29.64
C VAL A 532 -5.87 -6.29 -29.23
N ARG A 533 -6.79 -6.94 -29.93
CA ARG A 533 -7.15 -8.34 -29.70
C ARG A 533 -6.23 -9.26 -30.51
N PHE A 534 -5.71 -10.31 -29.89
CA PHE A 534 -4.92 -11.34 -30.56
C PHE A 534 -5.20 -12.71 -29.92
N THR A 535 -4.64 -13.76 -30.50
CA THR A 535 -4.77 -15.15 -30.01
C THR A 535 -3.38 -15.75 -29.83
N THR A 536 -3.18 -16.54 -28.77
CA THR A 536 -1.98 -17.33 -28.50
C THR A 536 -2.23 -18.81 -28.80
N PRO A 537 -1.20 -19.58 -29.18
CA PRO A 537 -1.34 -21.01 -29.43
C PRO A 537 -1.44 -21.77 -28.09
N ALA A 538 -2.00 -22.97 -28.14
CA ALA A 538 -1.80 -23.95 -27.09
C ALA A 538 -0.46 -24.66 -27.31
N VAL A 539 0.28 -24.92 -26.23
CA VAL A 539 1.42 -25.84 -26.29
C VAL A 539 0.89 -27.27 -26.38
N VAL A 540 1.43 -28.02 -27.33
CA VAL A 540 1.02 -29.40 -27.62
C VAL A 540 2.20 -30.34 -27.55
N LEU A 541 1.91 -31.57 -27.13
CA LEU A 541 2.78 -32.73 -27.19
C LEU A 541 2.85 -33.30 -28.62
N ALA A 542 3.82 -34.18 -28.87
CA ALA A 542 4.00 -34.82 -30.17
C ALA A 542 2.83 -35.73 -30.59
N ASP A 543 2.01 -36.19 -29.65
CA ASP A 543 0.79 -36.98 -29.89
C ASP A 543 -0.48 -36.14 -30.10
N GLY A 544 -0.38 -34.81 -29.99
CA GLY A 544 -1.49 -33.87 -30.08
C GLY A 544 -2.20 -33.58 -28.75
N GLY A 545 -1.75 -34.16 -27.64
CA GLY A 545 -2.19 -33.78 -26.30
C GLY A 545 -1.85 -32.32 -25.99
N VAL A 546 -2.78 -31.57 -25.40
CA VAL A 546 -2.50 -30.18 -24.96
C VAL A 546 -1.82 -30.22 -23.60
N VAL A 547 -0.68 -29.55 -23.48
CA VAL A 547 0.05 -29.36 -22.22
C VAL A 547 -0.82 -28.52 -21.28
N GLN A 548 -1.12 -29.04 -20.09
CA GLN A 548 -1.96 -28.35 -19.11
C GLN A 548 -1.10 -27.64 -18.06
N MET A 549 -1.75 -26.70 -17.36
CA MET A 549 -1.17 -25.99 -16.22
C MET A 549 -0.67 -26.99 -15.16
N ALA A 550 0.57 -26.81 -14.70
CA ALA A 550 1.07 -27.57 -13.57
C ALA A 550 0.38 -27.11 -12.28
N VAL A 551 0.04 -28.06 -11.41
CA VAL A 551 -0.56 -27.83 -10.09
C VAL A 551 0.53 -27.98 -9.04
N LEU A 552 0.91 -26.88 -8.38
CA LEU A 552 1.69 -26.94 -7.16
C LEU A 552 0.78 -27.36 -5.99
N VAL A 553 1.25 -28.29 -5.17
CA VAL A 553 0.50 -28.83 -4.01
C VAL A 553 1.18 -28.44 -2.69
N VAL A 554 2.52 -28.37 -2.67
CA VAL A 554 3.33 -27.92 -1.53
C VAL A 554 4.42 -26.97 -2.03
N PRO A 555 4.66 -25.82 -1.38
CA PRO A 555 3.83 -25.22 -0.33
C PRO A 555 2.46 -24.77 -0.86
N SER A 556 1.53 -24.56 0.05
CA SER A 556 0.27 -23.83 -0.16
C SER A 556 0.43 -22.34 0.11
N ASN A 557 -0.53 -21.53 -0.35
CA ASN A 557 -0.45 -20.08 -0.22
C ASN A 557 -0.67 -19.61 1.22
N GLY A 558 0.37 -19.04 1.82
CA GLY A 558 0.43 -18.64 3.23
C GLY A 558 1.23 -19.59 4.13
N ASP A 559 1.77 -20.68 3.59
CA ASP A 559 2.58 -21.64 4.37
C ASP A 559 3.86 -21.01 4.92
N THR A 560 4.28 -21.48 6.09
CA THR A 560 5.59 -21.16 6.69
C THR A 560 6.52 -22.36 6.57
N VAL A 561 7.72 -22.16 6.03
CA VAL A 561 8.67 -23.22 5.67
C VAL A 561 10.09 -22.90 6.14
N GLY A 562 10.96 -23.92 6.19
CA GLY A 562 12.39 -23.73 6.42
C GLY A 562 13.11 -23.12 5.20
N PRO A 563 14.40 -22.75 5.33
CA PRO A 563 15.19 -22.14 4.25
C PRO A 563 15.45 -23.06 3.05
N THR A 564 15.18 -24.36 3.16
CA THR A 564 15.24 -25.32 2.07
C THR A 564 13.88 -26.01 1.88
N PRO A 565 12.88 -25.31 1.31
CA PRO A 565 11.56 -25.90 1.10
C PRO A 565 11.54 -26.96 -0.01
N LEU A 566 10.57 -27.87 0.10
CA LEU A 566 10.19 -28.82 -0.94
C LEU A 566 9.03 -28.25 -1.76
N PHE A 567 9.21 -28.14 -3.07
CA PHE A 567 8.16 -27.86 -4.02
C PHE A 567 7.71 -29.16 -4.68
N ALA A 568 6.43 -29.51 -4.57
CA ALA A 568 5.88 -30.75 -5.12
C ALA A 568 4.48 -30.57 -5.68
N GLY A 569 4.14 -31.36 -6.70
CA GLY A 569 2.85 -31.23 -7.38
C GLY A 569 2.68 -32.17 -8.56
N THR A 570 1.72 -31.86 -9.43
CA THR A 570 1.37 -32.63 -10.63
C THR A 570 1.37 -31.77 -11.89
N ALA A 571 1.57 -32.37 -13.05
CA ALA A 571 1.53 -31.69 -14.35
C ALA A 571 0.86 -32.59 -15.40
N PRO A 572 -0.45 -32.44 -15.62
CA PRO A 572 -1.16 -33.20 -16.64
C PRO A 572 -0.62 -32.85 -18.04
N ASN A 573 -0.27 -33.86 -18.82
CA ASN A 573 0.27 -33.74 -20.17
C ASN A 573 1.54 -32.87 -20.27
N GLY A 574 2.37 -32.78 -19.23
CA GLY A 574 3.72 -32.24 -19.30
C GLY A 574 4.78 -33.33 -19.51
N THR A 575 5.96 -32.95 -20.01
CA THR A 575 7.16 -33.81 -20.05
C THR A 575 8.13 -33.51 -18.91
N SER A 576 8.15 -32.25 -18.47
CA SER A 576 8.92 -31.71 -17.34
C SER A 576 8.17 -30.50 -16.78
N VAL A 577 8.60 -30.03 -15.61
CA VAL A 577 8.05 -28.84 -14.95
C VAL A 577 9.16 -27.86 -14.61
N GLY A 578 8.99 -26.59 -14.95
CA GLY A 578 9.84 -25.50 -14.45
C GLY A 578 9.27 -24.95 -13.14
N VAL A 579 10.08 -24.96 -12.08
CA VAL A 579 9.76 -24.32 -10.79
C VAL A 579 10.47 -22.97 -10.70
N VAL A 580 9.70 -21.88 -10.66
CA VAL A 580 10.20 -20.50 -10.64
C VAL A 580 10.00 -19.91 -9.26
N ILE A 581 11.08 -19.48 -8.61
CA ILE A 581 11.06 -18.87 -7.27
C ILE A 581 11.48 -17.41 -7.42
N ASP A 582 10.68 -16.48 -6.87
CA ASP A 582 10.91 -15.03 -6.85
C ASP A 582 11.27 -14.38 -8.22
N ASP A 583 10.60 -14.82 -9.30
CA ASP A 583 10.89 -14.42 -10.69
C ASP A 583 12.33 -14.75 -11.17
N GLY A 584 12.98 -15.71 -10.50
CA GLY A 584 14.30 -16.25 -10.87
C GLY A 584 14.27 -17.21 -12.08
N PRO A 585 15.37 -17.91 -12.38
CA PRO A 585 15.45 -18.86 -13.48
C PRO A 585 14.65 -20.14 -13.21
N ASP A 586 14.22 -20.82 -14.28
CA ASP A 586 13.49 -22.08 -14.20
C ASP A 586 14.33 -23.20 -13.59
N ASN A 587 13.85 -23.77 -12.48
CA ASN A 587 14.37 -25.02 -11.96
C ASN A 587 13.62 -26.17 -12.65
N ILE A 588 14.12 -26.59 -13.81
CA ILE A 588 13.50 -27.65 -14.61
C ILE A 588 13.69 -29.01 -13.92
N VAL A 589 12.58 -29.66 -13.57
CA VAL A 589 12.53 -30.99 -12.98
C VAL A 589 11.73 -31.97 -13.84
N PRO A 590 12.16 -33.24 -13.93
CA PRO A 590 11.42 -34.27 -14.67
C PRO A 590 10.16 -34.69 -13.91
N LEU A 591 9.19 -35.20 -14.67
CA LEU A 591 7.98 -35.83 -14.12
C LEU A 591 8.20 -37.34 -13.93
N ASP A 592 7.54 -37.91 -12.92
CA ASP A 592 7.44 -39.37 -12.78
C ASP A 592 6.36 -39.97 -13.70
N LEU A 593 6.27 -41.31 -13.70
CA LEU A 593 5.30 -42.06 -14.53
C LEU A 593 3.81 -41.77 -14.20
N LEU A 594 3.54 -41.00 -13.14
CA LEU A 594 2.20 -40.57 -12.73
C LEU A 594 1.99 -39.06 -12.95
N GLY A 595 2.91 -38.38 -13.65
CA GLY A 595 2.83 -36.95 -13.92
C GLY A 595 3.09 -36.08 -12.68
N ARG A 596 3.91 -36.54 -11.73
CA ARG A 596 4.25 -35.81 -10.49
C ARG A 596 5.68 -35.27 -10.53
N PHE A 597 5.88 -34.06 -10.02
CA PHE A 597 7.21 -33.44 -9.90
C PHE A 597 7.59 -33.22 -8.43
N ARG A 598 8.91 -33.11 -8.19
CA ARG A 598 9.48 -32.66 -6.91
C ARG A 598 10.76 -31.85 -7.16
N TYR A 599 10.89 -30.71 -6.49
CA TYR A 599 12.09 -29.88 -6.48
C TYR A 599 12.40 -29.48 -5.04
N GLN A 600 13.56 -29.91 -4.53
CA GLN A 600 14.06 -29.57 -3.20
C GLN A 600 15.07 -28.44 -3.33
N VAL A 601 14.86 -27.31 -2.65
CA VAL A 601 15.89 -26.25 -2.59
C VAL A 601 17.14 -26.83 -1.92
N PRO A 602 18.33 -26.68 -2.53
CA PRO A 602 19.55 -27.30 -2.01
C PRO A 602 20.17 -26.51 -0.85
N ASP A 603 20.73 -27.21 0.13
CA ASP A 603 21.42 -26.62 1.29
C ASP A 603 22.62 -25.72 0.91
N SER A 604 23.13 -25.83 -0.32
CA SER A 604 24.19 -24.97 -0.85
C SER A 604 23.69 -23.59 -1.34
N ALA A 605 22.37 -23.42 -1.51
CA ALA A 605 21.72 -22.17 -1.91
C ALA A 605 20.34 -22.03 -1.24
N PRO A 606 20.29 -21.94 0.11
CA PRO A 606 19.05 -21.76 0.84
C PRO A 606 18.37 -20.43 0.50
N LEU A 607 17.04 -20.40 0.61
CA LEU A 607 16.26 -19.16 0.57
C LEU A 607 16.53 -18.31 1.83
N SER A 608 16.43 -16.99 1.68
CA SER A 608 16.51 -16.04 2.78
C SER A 608 15.32 -16.14 3.74
N VAL A 609 15.41 -15.55 4.93
CA VAL A 609 14.22 -15.37 5.79
C VAL A 609 13.33 -14.26 5.24
N GLY A 610 12.01 -14.48 5.22
CA GLY A 610 11.01 -13.52 4.77
C GLY A 610 9.95 -14.13 3.84
N THR A 611 9.10 -13.29 3.24
CA THR A 611 8.10 -13.72 2.26
C THR A 611 8.74 -13.97 0.89
N HIS A 612 8.43 -15.13 0.33
CA HIS A 612 8.85 -15.61 -0.99
C HIS A 612 7.62 -15.97 -1.84
N LYS A 613 7.81 -16.15 -3.14
CA LYS A 613 6.78 -16.64 -4.06
C LYS A 613 7.29 -17.70 -5.01
N VAL A 614 6.40 -18.59 -5.45
CA VAL A 614 6.67 -19.62 -6.44
C VAL A 614 5.54 -19.72 -7.48
N THR A 615 5.91 -20.03 -8.71
CA THR A 615 5.01 -20.51 -9.78
C THR A 615 5.59 -21.77 -10.42
N VAL A 616 4.71 -22.60 -10.98
CA VAL A 616 5.10 -23.80 -11.73
C VAL A 616 4.44 -23.84 -13.10
N HIS A 617 5.10 -24.47 -14.06
CA HIS A 617 4.58 -24.64 -15.43
C HIS A 617 5.10 -25.93 -16.04
N SER A 618 4.31 -26.50 -16.94
CA SER A 618 4.63 -27.74 -17.67
C SER A 618 5.29 -27.40 -19.01
N HIS A 619 6.25 -28.21 -19.48
CA HIS A 619 6.81 -28.10 -20.84
C HIS A 619 6.39 -29.29 -21.74
N ASN A 620 6.49 -29.13 -23.07
CA ASN A 620 6.40 -30.24 -24.04
C ASN A 620 7.78 -30.88 -24.34
N GLU A 621 7.86 -31.76 -25.33
CA GLU A 621 9.12 -32.42 -25.76
C GLU A 621 10.13 -31.45 -26.40
N ALA A 622 9.68 -30.30 -26.91
CA ALA A 622 10.53 -29.25 -27.49
C ALA A 622 11.07 -28.27 -26.43
N GLY A 623 10.54 -28.30 -25.21
CA GLY A 623 10.82 -27.33 -24.16
C GLY A 623 9.98 -26.04 -24.28
N ASP A 624 8.86 -26.07 -25.02
CA ASP A 624 7.91 -24.95 -25.08
C ASP A 624 7.08 -24.89 -23.80
N ASP A 625 6.82 -23.67 -23.34
CA ASP A 625 6.19 -23.39 -22.04
C ASP A 625 4.66 -23.40 -22.10
N GLY A 626 4.06 -24.36 -21.39
CA GLY A 626 2.63 -24.38 -21.09
C GLY A 626 2.21 -23.30 -20.08
N PRO A 627 0.93 -23.29 -19.66
CA PRO A 627 0.43 -22.29 -18.73
C PRO A 627 1.11 -22.36 -17.36
N TYR A 628 1.52 -21.20 -16.83
CA TYR A 628 1.91 -21.05 -15.42
C TYR A 628 0.71 -21.25 -14.49
N SER A 629 0.98 -21.80 -13.31
CA SER A 629 0.10 -21.80 -12.15
C SER A 629 -0.20 -20.38 -11.67
N ASP A 630 -1.21 -20.26 -10.80
CA ASP A 630 -1.33 -19.11 -9.91
C ASP A 630 -0.06 -18.97 -9.06
N VAL A 631 0.23 -17.74 -8.61
CA VAL A 631 1.36 -17.43 -7.74
C VAL A 631 1.04 -17.90 -6.32
N VAL A 632 1.90 -18.74 -5.76
CA VAL A 632 1.83 -19.17 -4.37
C VAL A 632 2.86 -18.39 -3.55
N GLY A 633 2.40 -17.60 -2.60
CA GLY A 633 3.23 -16.93 -1.61
C GLY A 633 3.44 -17.80 -0.37
N PHE A 634 4.65 -17.80 0.19
CA PHE A 634 5.01 -18.55 1.41
C PHE A 634 6.04 -17.75 2.21
N GLU A 635 6.21 -18.05 3.50
CA GLU A 635 7.19 -17.40 4.36
C GLU A 635 8.30 -18.38 4.77
N VAL A 636 9.54 -18.00 4.52
CA VAL A 636 10.72 -18.74 4.97
C VAL A 636 11.14 -18.22 6.33
N VAL A 637 11.28 -19.13 7.29
CA VAL A 637 11.80 -18.86 8.64
C VAL A 637 12.98 -19.76 8.96
N VAL A 638 13.90 -19.24 9.78
CA VAL A 638 14.95 -20.05 10.41
C VAL A 638 14.54 -20.28 11.85
N ALA A 639 14.48 -21.55 12.27
CA ALA A 639 14.21 -21.91 13.65
C ALA A 639 15.29 -21.30 14.57
N GLY A 640 14.85 -20.54 15.58
CA GLY A 640 15.74 -19.95 16.58
C GLY A 640 16.52 -21.02 17.33
N ALA A 641 17.83 -20.80 17.49
CA ALA A 641 18.71 -21.67 18.30
C ALA A 641 18.62 -21.36 19.81
N ASP A 642 17.58 -20.62 20.21
CA ASP A 642 17.27 -20.19 21.55
C ASP A 642 16.04 -20.94 22.08
N GLY A 643 16.32 -22.07 22.75
CA GLY A 643 15.38 -22.73 23.66
C GLY A 643 15.07 -21.86 24.87
N GLY A 644 14.31 -20.79 24.66
CA GLY A 644 13.85 -19.86 25.67
C GLY A 644 12.68 -20.46 26.46
N THR A 645 12.91 -20.80 27.72
CA THR A 645 11.85 -21.14 28.65
C THR A 645 11.10 -19.87 29.07
N ASP A 646 10.02 -19.52 28.37
CA ASP A 646 8.95 -18.69 28.92
C ASP A 646 7.62 -18.98 28.22
N GLY A 647 6.57 -19.21 29.00
CA GLY A 647 5.26 -19.63 28.49
C GLY A 647 4.46 -18.48 27.89
N GLY A 648 4.44 -18.38 26.56
CA GLY A 648 3.55 -17.52 25.78
C GLY A 648 2.83 -18.32 24.69
N THR A 649 1.53 -18.11 24.53
CA THR A 649 0.70 -18.88 23.60
C THR A 649 0.72 -18.29 22.19
N ASP A 650 1.66 -18.74 21.36
CA ASP A 650 1.53 -18.66 19.91
C ASP A 650 1.08 -20.01 19.32
N ALA A 651 0.21 -19.93 18.32
CA ALA A 651 -0.53 -21.07 17.81
C ALA A 651 0.31 -21.93 16.85
N GLY A 652 0.89 -23.00 17.38
CA GLY A 652 1.10 -24.26 16.66
C GLY A 652 1.97 -24.19 15.40
N ALA A 653 3.30 -24.21 15.59
CA ALA A 653 4.17 -24.84 14.61
C ALA A 653 3.76 -26.31 14.48
N VAL A 654 3.27 -26.74 13.30
CA VAL A 654 2.92 -28.14 13.06
C VAL A 654 4.21 -28.92 12.83
N ASP A 655 4.67 -29.58 13.89
CA ASP A 655 5.81 -30.49 13.88
C ASP A 655 5.57 -31.63 12.85
N PRO A 656 6.50 -31.91 11.92
CA PRO A 656 6.42 -33.03 10.98
C PRO A 656 6.35 -34.43 11.64
N ALA A 657 6.43 -34.53 12.97
CA ALA A 657 6.01 -35.71 13.72
C ALA A 657 4.49 -36.00 13.65
N THR A 658 3.66 -35.04 13.25
CA THR A 658 2.20 -35.19 13.16
C THR A 658 1.78 -35.76 11.79
N PRO A 659 1.02 -36.87 11.73
CA PRO A 659 0.57 -37.44 10.47
C PRO A 659 -0.54 -36.57 9.84
N MET A 660 -0.69 -36.64 8.51
CA MET A 660 -1.74 -35.94 7.77
C MET A 660 -2.45 -36.88 6.79
N VAL A 661 -3.75 -36.67 6.57
CA VAL A 661 -4.52 -37.32 5.51
C VAL A 661 -4.60 -36.36 4.32
N LEU A 662 -4.28 -36.85 3.12
CA LEU A 662 -4.22 -36.11 1.86
C LEU A 662 -5.36 -36.51 0.90
N VAL A 663 -5.78 -37.77 0.96
CA VAL A 663 -6.94 -38.28 0.22
C VAL A 663 -7.84 -39.01 1.21
N PRO A 664 -9.12 -38.62 1.36
CA PRO A 664 -9.78 -37.51 0.67
C PRO A 664 -9.26 -36.14 1.16
N GLU A 665 -9.44 -35.10 0.35
CA GLU A 665 -9.28 -33.69 0.77
C GLU A 665 -10.54 -33.18 1.50
N GLU A 666 -10.44 -32.04 2.19
CA GLU A 666 -11.58 -31.45 2.91
C GLU A 666 -12.70 -31.05 1.93
N GLY A 667 -13.91 -31.55 2.17
CA GLY A 667 -15.07 -31.36 1.32
C GLY A 667 -15.13 -32.27 0.07
N ALA A 668 -14.15 -33.15 -0.14
CA ALA A 668 -14.11 -34.04 -1.30
C ALA A 668 -15.38 -34.90 -1.43
N THR A 669 -15.76 -35.23 -2.66
CA THR A 669 -16.80 -36.24 -2.92
C THR A 669 -16.20 -37.45 -3.63
N VAL A 670 -16.16 -38.60 -2.96
CA VAL A 670 -15.47 -39.83 -3.42
C VAL A 670 -16.45 -40.99 -3.60
N ASP A 671 -16.03 -42.05 -4.30
CA ASP A 671 -16.81 -43.28 -4.45
C ASP A 671 -16.68 -44.19 -3.21
N PRO A 672 -17.58 -45.18 -3.00
CA PRO A 672 -17.56 -46.05 -1.81
C PRO A 672 -16.28 -46.86 -1.61
N THR A 673 -15.54 -47.14 -2.69
CA THR A 673 -14.25 -47.83 -2.69
C THR A 673 -13.19 -46.92 -3.31
N PHE A 674 -12.37 -46.30 -2.46
CA PHE A 674 -11.26 -45.43 -2.86
C PHE A 674 -10.02 -45.71 -1.99
N MET A 675 -8.90 -45.04 -2.30
CA MET A 675 -7.67 -45.17 -1.53
C MET A 675 -7.46 -43.96 -0.63
N PHE A 676 -7.36 -44.18 0.68
CA PHE A 676 -6.77 -43.21 1.59
C PHE A 676 -5.28 -43.06 1.30
N VAL A 677 -4.82 -41.81 1.25
CA VAL A 677 -3.40 -41.46 1.14
C VAL A 677 -3.11 -40.42 2.21
N GLY A 678 -1.94 -40.51 2.82
CA GLY A 678 -1.47 -39.51 3.78
C GLY A 678 0.04 -39.56 3.95
N VAL A 679 0.56 -38.68 4.79
CA VAL A 679 2.00 -38.58 5.10
C VAL A 679 2.25 -38.65 6.60
N ALA A 680 3.37 -39.23 6.98
CA ALA A 680 3.92 -39.30 8.33
C ALA A 680 5.44 -39.46 8.26
N LEU A 681 6.14 -39.44 9.40
CA LEU A 681 7.57 -39.78 9.43
C LEU A 681 7.81 -41.19 8.82
N PRO A 682 8.81 -41.37 7.94
CA PRO A 682 9.11 -42.66 7.31
C PRO A 682 9.20 -43.84 8.30
N GLY A 683 8.61 -44.99 7.93
CA GLY A 683 8.53 -46.16 8.80
C GLY A 683 7.54 -46.07 9.97
N THR A 684 6.86 -44.94 10.16
CA THR A 684 5.85 -44.77 11.23
C THR A 684 4.58 -45.55 10.91
N THR A 685 4.04 -46.26 11.90
CA THR A 685 2.74 -46.91 11.77
C THR A 685 1.62 -45.95 12.16
N VAL A 686 0.65 -45.80 11.27
CA VAL A 686 -0.45 -44.84 11.38
C VAL A 686 -1.78 -45.58 11.32
N ARG A 687 -2.68 -45.28 12.25
CA ARG A 687 -4.05 -45.80 12.29
C ARG A 687 -4.98 -44.80 11.62
N LEU A 688 -5.73 -45.27 10.64
CA LEU A 688 -6.84 -44.54 10.05
C LEU A 688 -8.10 -44.78 10.88
N GLU A 689 -8.75 -43.71 11.30
CA GLU A 689 -10.02 -43.72 12.01
C GLU A 689 -11.06 -42.96 11.18
N VAL A 690 -12.17 -43.61 10.85
CA VAL A 690 -13.30 -43.02 10.12
C VAL A 690 -14.50 -42.95 11.06
N ASP A 691 -15.09 -41.75 11.19
CA ASP A 691 -16.18 -41.43 12.12
C ASP A 691 -15.94 -41.86 13.58
N GLY A 692 -14.66 -41.85 14.00
CA GLY A 692 -14.23 -42.28 15.34
C GLY A 692 -14.09 -43.80 15.52
N ALA A 693 -14.26 -44.60 14.47
CA ALA A 693 -13.97 -46.03 14.46
C ALA A 693 -12.66 -46.32 13.73
N ALA A 694 -11.79 -47.17 14.31
CA ALA A 694 -10.56 -47.60 13.66
C ALA A 694 -10.88 -48.45 12.41
N LEU A 695 -10.47 -47.96 11.24
CA LEU A 695 -10.66 -48.60 9.94
C LEU A 695 -9.50 -49.55 9.63
N ALA A 696 -8.26 -49.05 9.70
CA ALA A 696 -7.06 -49.77 9.29
C ALA A 696 -5.80 -49.20 9.94
N THR A 697 -4.69 -49.92 9.82
CA THR A 697 -3.34 -49.41 10.07
C THR A 697 -2.51 -49.53 8.81
N ALA A 698 -1.77 -48.47 8.47
CA ALA A 698 -0.81 -48.42 7.38
C ALA A 698 0.52 -47.91 7.91
N THR A 699 1.64 -48.46 7.44
CA THR A 699 2.97 -47.92 7.72
C THR A 699 3.37 -46.97 6.61
N ALA A 700 3.92 -45.81 6.97
CA ALA A 700 4.52 -44.90 6.00
C ALA A 700 5.75 -45.56 5.36
N ASP A 701 5.86 -45.47 4.04
CA ASP A 701 7.01 -45.95 3.29
C ASP A 701 8.29 -45.14 3.60
N ASP A 702 9.42 -45.50 2.96
CA ASP A 702 10.70 -44.82 3.16
C ASP A 702 10.66 -43.35 2.67
N GLU A 703 9.67 -43.02 1.83
CA GLU A 703 9.31 -41.67 1.38
C GLU A 703 8.29 -40.94 2.28
N GLY A 704 7.86 -41.57 3.38
CA GLY A 704 6.94 -40.97 4.37
C GLY A 704 5.46 -41.01 3.99
N VAL A 705 5.08 -41.74 2.93
CA VAL A 705 3.69 -41.84 2.46
C VAL A 705 3.05 -43.11 2.99
N PHE A 706 1.85 -43.02 3.57
CA PHE A 706 1.03 -44.19 3.89
C PHE A 706 -0.18 -44.26 2.96
N ARG A 707 -0.62 -45.48 2.63
CA ARG A 707 -1.73 -45.75 1.72
C ARG A 707 -2.62 -46.87 2.26
N HIS A 708 -3.93 -46.75 2.07
CA HIS A 708 -4.88 -47.81 2.39
C HIS A 708 -6.03 -47.84 1.38
N VAL A 709 -6.23 -48.97 0.70
CA VAL A 709 -7.27 -49.16 -0.32
C VAL A 709 -8.51 -49.79 0.31
N LEU A 710 -9.67 -49.14 0.14
CA LEU A 710 -10.97 -49.75 0.44
C LEU A 710 -11.38 -50.73 -0.66
N THR A 711 -11.79 -51.93 -0.27
CA THR A 711 -12.36 -52.94 -1.18
C THR A 711 -13.88 -52.99 -1.02
N ALA A 712 -14.57 -53.76 -1.87
CA ALA A 712 -16.03 -53.91 -1.78
C ALA A 712 -16.52 -54.36 -0.38
N ASP A 713 -15.71 -55.15 0.34
CA ASP A 713 -16.03 -55.66 1.68
C ASP A 713 -15.79 -54.62 2.80
N THR A 714 -15.06 -53.54 2.52
CA THR A 714 -14.78 -52.42 3.44
C THR A 714 -15.32 -51.08 2.93
N ALA A 715 -16.17 -51.10 1.89
CA ALA A 715 -16.72 -49.91 1.26
C ALA A 715 -17.49 -49.04 2.27
N LEU A 716 -17.27 -47.72 2.22
CA LEU A 716 -17.98 -46.79 3.09
C LEU A 716 -19.43 -46.59 2.62
N ALA A 717 -20.31 -46.32 3.58
CA ALA A 717 -21.71 -46.02 3.30
C ALA A 717 -21.84 -44.69 2.52
N LYS A 718 -22.97 -44.50 1.83
CA LYS A 718 -23.29 -43.20 1.23
C LYS A 718 -23.57 -42.18 2.33
N GLY A 719 -22.83 -41.08 2.37
CA GLY A 719 -23.09 -39.98 3.29
C GLY A 719 -21.87 -39.11 3.59
N ALA A 720 -22.01 -38.27 4.62
CA ALA A 720 -20.91 -37.50 5.18
C ALA A 720 -20.06 -38.41 6.09
N HIS A 721 -18.74 -38.34 5.93
CA HIS A 721 -17.76 -39.06 6.73
C HIS A 721 -16.65 -38.12 7.19
N LYS A 722 -15.95 -38.48 8.26
CA LYS A 722 -14.73 -37.82 8.71
C LYS A 722 -13.60 -38.83 8.85
N VAL A 723 -12.37 -38.46 8.50
CA VAL A 723 -11.18 -39.29 8.71
C VAL A 723 -10.11 -38.57 9.52
N VAL A 724 -9.41 -39.33 10.37
CA VAL A 724 -8.20 -38.92 11.11
C VAL A 724 -7.13 -40.00 10.92
N ALA A 725 -5.88 -39.58 10.85
CA ALA A 725 -4.71 -40.44 10.98
C ALA A 725 -4.07 -40.26 12.36
N GLN A 726 -3.77 -41.33 13.09
CA GLN A 726 -3.12 -41.30 14.39
C GLN A 726 -1.88 -42.19 14.42
N VAL A 727 -0.74 -41.67 14.90
CA VAL A 727 0.47 -42.48 15.12
C VAL A 727 0.21 -43.55 16.17
N VAL A 728 0.71 -44.77 15.93
CA VAL A 728 0.72 -45.86 16.91
C VAL A 728 2.16 -46.28 17.15
N THR A 729 2.59 -46.33 18.41
CA THR A 729 3.95 -46.78 18.76
C THR A 729 4.09 -48.29 18.56
N ALA A 730 5.33 -48.79 18.51
CA ALA A 730 5.61 -50.23 18.42
C ALA A 730 5.06 -51.05 19.61
N GLN A 731 4.67 -50.38 20.70
CA GLN A 731 4.05 -50.94 21.90
C GLN A 731 2.51 -50.85 21.88
N GLY A 732 1.93 -50.25 20.83
CA GLY A 732 0.47 -50.09 20.66
C GLY A 732 -0.13 -48.84 21.30
N GLU A 733 0.69 -47.94 21.84
CA GLU A 733 0.23 -46.69 22.46
C GLU A 733 -0.15 -45.65 21.40
N ALA A 734 -1.16 -44.83 21.72
CA ALA A 734 -1.74 -43.85 20.80
C ALA A 734 -0.97 -42.51 20.87
N GLY A 735 -0.40 -42.09 19.75
CA GLY A 735 0.41 -40.87 19.61
C GLY A 735 -0.35 -39.69 18.97
N LEU A 736 0.40 -38.81 18.29
CA LEU A 736 -0.09 -37.61 17.62
C LEU A 736 -1.18 -37.93 16.57
N ARG A 737 -2.16 -37.03 16.42
CA ARG A 737 -3.32 -37.16 15.52
C ARG A 737 -3.31 -36.03 14.49
N SER A 738 -3.69 -36.36 13.25
CA SER A 738 -3.98 -35.37 12.21
C SER A 738 -5.18 -34.49 12.61
N PRO A 739 -5.36 -33.33 11.95
CA PRO A 739 -6.68 -32.70 11.84
C PRO A 739 -7.74 -33.69 11.33
N GLU A 740 -9.00 -33.47 11.67
CA GLU A 740 -10.13 -34.19 11.04
C GLU A 740 -10.31 -33.67 9.62
N VAL A 741 -10.44 -34.59 8.65
CA VAL A 741 -10.82 -34.27 7.27
C VAL A 741 -12.24 -34.78 6.99
N GLY A 742 -13.16 -33.86 6.68
CA GLY A 742 -14.54 -34.14 6.32
C GLY A 742 -14.70 -34.40 4.82
N PHE A 743 -15.45 -35.43 4.44
CA PHE A 743 -15.69 -35.79 3.04
C PHE A 743 -17.09 -36.40 2.84
N GLN A 744 -17.46 -36.63 1.58
CA GLN A 744 -18.75 -37.16 1.18
C GLN A 744 -18.58 -38.41 0.30
N VAL A 745 -19.22 -39.50 0.65
CA VAL A 745 -19.25 -40.72 -0.16
C VAL A 745 -20.50 -40.73 -1.06
N ARG A 746 -20.29 -40.83 -2.37
CA ARG A 746 -21.37 -40.89 -3.36
C ARG A 746 -22.11 -42.22 -3.29
N GLY A 747 -23.40 -42.18 -3.63
CA GLY A 747 -24.15 -43.42 -3.87
C GLY A 747 -23.84 -43.96 -5.26
N PRO A 748 -24.07 -45.26 -5.52
CA PRO A 748 -23.92 -45.83 -6.86
C PRO A 748 -24.79 -45.05 -7.86
N THR A 749 -24.19 -44.68 -8.99
CA THR A 749 -24.89 -44.08 -10.13
C THR A 749 -25.52 -45.19 -10.96
N ASP A 750 -26.71 -44.94 -11.55
CA ASP A 750 -27.54 -45.93 -12.26
C ASP A 750 -26.91 -46.53 -13.55
N LEU A 751 -25.63 -46.26 -13.83
CA LEU A 751 -24.89 -46.75 -14.99
C LEU A 751 -24.04 -48.01 -14.71
N ASP A 752 -23.85 -48.40 -13.45
CA ASP A 752 -22.88 -49.44 -13.06
C ASP A 752 -23.51 -50.80 -12.64
N VAL A 753 -24.76 -51.07 -13.06
CA VAL A 753 -25.46 -52.35 -12.82
C VAL A 753 -25.62 -53.19 -14.10
N GLY A 754 -24.49 -53.72 -14.57
CA GLY A 754 -24.42 -54.69 -15.68
C GLY A 754 -24.53 -56.15 -15.23
N CYS A 755 -25.74 -56.72 -15.27
CA CYS A 755 -26.04 -58.17 -15.30
C CYS A 755 -25.41 -59.11 -14.24
N GLY A 756 -26.18 -59.42 -13.19
CA GLY A 756 -25.99 -60.61 -12.34
C GLY A 756 -27.32 -61.09 -11.72
N CYS A 757 -27.76 -62.31 -12.01
CA CYS A 757 -29.10 -62.80 -11.63
C CYS A 757 -29.21 -63.25 -10.15
N GLY A 758 -30.32 -62.96 -9.47
CA GLY A 758 -30.68 -63.67 -8.23
C GLY A 758 -31.78 -63.06 -7.35
N SER A 759 -32.99 -63.65 -7.40
CA SER A 759 -34.02 -63.70 -6.32
C SER A 759 -34.30 -62.47 -5.42
N ALA A 760 -35.53 -61.93 -5.52
CA ALA A 760 -36.18 -61.19 -4.42
C ALA A 760 -36.57 -62.17 -3.27
N PRO A 761 -36.83 -61.68 -2.02
CA PRO A 761 -38.19 -61.19 -1.73
C PRO A 761 -38.34 -60.01 -0.72
N ALA A 762 -39.46 -59.29 -0.86
CA ALA A 762 -40.31 -58.65 0.16
C ALA A 762 -39.71 -57.99 1.44
N GLY A 763 -40.02 -56.71 1.67
CA GLY A 763 -39.85 -56.05 2.99
C GLY A 763 -40.38 -54.61 3.06
N MET A 764 -41.39 -54.38 3.90
CA MET A 764 -42.24 -53.18 3.98
C MET A 764 -41.61 -51.84 4.47
N ILE A 765 -42.11 -50.74 3.89
CA ILE A 765 -42.67 -49.52 4.54
C ILE A 765 -41.90 -48.84 5.70
N SER A 766 -41.54 -47.55 5.52
CA SER A 766 -41.82 -46.39 6.41
C SER A 766 -40.97 -45.16 6.03
N LEU A 767 -41.32 -43.90 6.32
CA LEU A 767 -42.63 -43.21 6.38
C LEU A 767 -42.36 -41.67 6.32
N TRP A 768 -43.25 -40.90 5.68
CA TRP A 768 -43.36 -39.42 5.70
C TRP A 768 -42.21 -38.52 5.20
N ALA A 769 -42.53 -37.82 4.10
CA ALA A 769 -42.13 -36.44 3.87
C ALA A 769 -43.38 -35.62 3.45
N LEU A 770 -43.23 -34.29 3.42
CA LEU A 770 -44.14 -33.25 2.85
C LEU A 770 -45.20 -32.60 3.77
N VAL A 771 -44.92 -31.34 4.11
CA VAL A 771 -45.90 -30.26 4.35
C VAL A 771 -45.43 -29.06 3.52
N GLY A 772 -46.31 -28.40 2.76
CA GLY A 772 -45.86 -27.13 2.12
C GLY A 772 -46.61 -26.53 0.94
N LEU A 773 -47.89 -26.82 0.65
CA LEU A 773 -48.67 -25.99 -0.30
C LEU A 773 -50.19 -26.21 -0.15
N GLY A 774 -50.96 -25.14 0.06
CA GLY A 774 -52.42 -25.25 0.22
C GLY A 774 -53.11 -23.99 0.74
N ALA A 775 -53.23 -22.95 -0.09
CA ALA A 775 -53.96 -21.73 0.25
C ALA A 775 -55.15 -21.50 -0.72
N LEU A 776 -56.35 -22.03 -0.40
CA LEU A 776 -57.63 -21.46 -0.87
C LEU A 776 -58.87 -22.01 -0.13
N VAL A 777 -59.42 -21.16 0.76
CA VAL A 777 -60.87 -20.93 1.02
C VAL A 777 -61.77 -22.12 1.45
N ARG A 778 -62.27 -22.07 2.71
CA ARG A 778 -63.74 -21.99 2.98
C ARG A 778 -64.18 -21.57 4.42
N ARG A 779 -64.67 -20.33 4.52
CA ARG A 779 -65.96 -19.88 5.14
C ARG A 779 -66.33 -20.07 6.63
N ARG A 780 -66.89 -18.96 7.19
CA ARG A 780 -67.93 -18.80 8.26
C ARG A 780 -67.46 -19.14 9.70
N ARG A 781 -67.68 -18.35 10.76
CA ARG A 781 -68.74 -17.41 11.19
C ARG A 781 -68.09 -16.20 11.95
N MET A 782 -68.72 -15.06 12.31
CA MET A 782 -70.11 -14.55 12.13
C MET A 782 -70.15 -12.99 11.98
N ARG A 783 -71.10 -12.29 12.64
CA ARG A 783 -71.27 -10.82 12.75
C ARG A 783 -70.73 -10.30 14.09
N SER A 784 -69.87 -9.28 14.06
CA SER A 784 -70.05 -7.95 14.70
C SER A 784 -68.74 -7.18 14.60
#